data_AF-A0A6M8HP83-F1
#
_entry.id   AF-A0A6M8HP83-F1
#
_cell.length_a   1.000
_cell.length_b   1.000
_cell.length_c   1.000
_cell.angle_alpha   90.00
_cell.angle_beta   90.00
_cell.angle_gamma   90.00
#
_symmetry.space_group_name_H-M   'P 1'
#
loop_
_entity.id
_entity.type
_entity.pdbx_description
1 polymer ?
#
loop_
_entity_poly.entity_id
_entity_poly.type
_entity_poly.pdbx_seq_one_letter_code
_entity_poly.pdbx_strand_id
1 'polypeptide(L)'
;MAQETRLKRWLQRPAREVHLEASGSGANPVMLADRGQVEHESLSARDRGDHARDGKAWIQAAQFYENHLKVVPDDTAIWVQLGHARKESGDYARAEEAYRTAISLSPTDADVPLQLGHLMKLIGRTRDATELYTTALRLQPSSNAYRELVGLGQAARADRLIGSLAMGSIRPTIYLQINDLLHFLRVHKTPSGIQRVQLGILTYCLAERPGADEPQAEFVFNQPNDTQVWKVSRARLRRMVDYLDGLDVDTLLLRQLVDEILEDAVLVKPGKGDSFVIIGAFWGMPGNTHLLSSLSEQGASLGVYLYDLIPITFPEYCAHQLTVEFTADLCEALQLVDFALAISEYTAREIKSFIQEHNFPSIPVRVIPLAHSLTGLQASSGHGDIAGADWTDATERLQERDFVLCVCTIEPRKNHRYLFDAWKFLKQEGVSVPDLVFVGRKGWHVGDFMAQLENTDYLDGSIVVVHDLSDTELATLYRACRFTVFPSVVEGWGLPLGESLSFGKLCVSSNTSSMPEVGQDLVEYVDPLNLREGIETFRRLITKRDEVDEWERRIQSKFHPRSWEHVAKQFLSVTSDLLSKLDGVEKRHSPRLRSGIPLRVSDLVRTGKTRSIQDHVDLQALILSGNWYPPENFGAWMKGSSGNIRFATGLSAGRTAIIHLEFVTAANADQVKVVFSTSLQPAQELSVSASQSLSIRLRAVVEKTGDISIGLKTRGSYDAAMYYPRVFCIGLVSVAFVDAEDLVGRAELLERVLIEHGQDTSSSRLSSRSTT
;
A
#
# COMPACT_ATOMS: atom_id res chain seq x y z
N MET A 1 27.50 29.49 2.58
CA MET A 1 27.03 30.88 2.83
C MET A 1 26.88 31.70 1.53
N ALA A 2 26.21 31.15 0.50
CA ALA A 2 25.86 31.90 -0.72
C ALA A 2 24.46 31.52 -1.28
N GLN A 3 23.61 30.92 -0.45
CA GLN A 3 22.22 30.57 -0.80
C GLN A 3 21.16 31.27 0.09
N GLU A 4 21.56 32.02 1.11
CA GLU A 4 20.64 32.72 2.02
C GLU A 4 20.20 34.13 1.55
N THR A 5 20.80 34.65 0.47
CA THR A 5 20.58 36.05 0.03
C THR A 5 19.53 36.20 -1.08
N ARG A 6 18.93 35.11 -1.59
CA ARG A 6 17.90 35.17 -2.65
C ARG A 6 16.45 35.14 -2.16
N LEU A 7 16.17 34.76 -0.91
CA LEU A 7 14.81 34.73 -0.36
C LEU A 7 14.33 36.08 0.23
N LYS A 8 15.22 37.02 0.55
CA LYS A 8 14.85 38.29 1.22
C LYS A 8 14.46 39.46 0.29
N ARG A 9 14.44 39.27 -1.03
CA ARG A 9 14.12 40.35 -2.00
C ARG A 9 12.72 40.33 -2.60
N TRP A 10 11.86 39.38 -2.23
CA TRP A 10 10.50 39.25 -2.77
C TRP A 10 9.38 39.75 -1.82
N LEU A 11 9.70 40.15 -0.60
CA LEU A 11 8.72 40.55 0.44
C LEU A 11 8.63 42.06 0.71
N GLN A 12 9.17 42.93 -0.17
CA GLN A 12 9.11 44.39 0.05
C GLN A 12 8.85 45.20 -1.24
N ARG A 13 7.64 45.10 -1.80
CA ARG A 13 7.11 46.16 -2.67
C ARG A 13 5.63 46.44 -2.35
N PRO A 14 5.25 47.71 -2.12
CA PRO A 14 3.87 48.09 -1.82
C PRO A 14 3.01 48.14 -3.08
N ALA A 15 1.72 47.83 -2.93
CA ALA A 15 0.71 47.91 -3.97
C ALA A 15 0.58 49.35 -4.50
N ARG A 16 0.57 49.51 -5.83
CA ARG A 16 0.20 50.78 -6.49
C ARG A 16 -1.30 50.77 -6.73
N GLU A 17 -1.99 51.74 -6.12
CA GLU A 17 -3.33 52.16 -6.49
C GLU A 17 -3.29 52.77 -7.90
N VAL A 18 -4.24 52.37 -8.75
CA VAL A 18 -4.50 53.03 -10.03
C VAL A 18 -5.84 53.75 -9.91
N HIS A 19 -5.76 55.08 -9.81
CA HIS A 19 -6.89 55.97 -10.00
C HIS A 19 -7.27 56.03 -11.48
N LEU A 20 -8.57 55.94 -11.78
CA LEU A 20 -9.15 56.30 -13.07
C LEU A 20 -10.04 57.54 -12.88
N GLU A 21 -9.57 58.67 -13.43
CA GLU A 21 -10.32 59.91 -13.56
C GLU A 21 -11.23 59.88 -14.79
N ALA A 22 -12.37 60.57 -14.68
CA ALA A 22 -13.40 60.71 -15.70
C ALA A 22 -13.19 61.98 -16.55
N SER A 23 -13.36 61.85 -17.87
CA SER A 23 -13.83 62.88 -18.83
C SER A 23 -14.15 62.13 -20.14
N GLY A 24 -15.16 62.38 -20.99
CA GLY A 24 -16.19 63.40 -21.11
C GLY A 24 -16.47 63.60 -22.62
N SER A 25 -17.72 63.40 -23.08
CA SER A 25 -18.31 63.76 -24.40
C SER A 25 -17.86 62.95 -25.65
N GLY A 26 -18.69 62.57 -26.63
CA GLY A 26 -20.11 62.78 -26.90
C GLY A 26 -20.52 62.16 -28.27
N ALA A 27 -21.84 62.02 -28.47
CA ALA A 27 -22.60 61.84 -29.73
C ALA A 27 -22.66 60.46 -30.45
N ASN A 28 -23.85 59.83 -30.31
CA ASN A 28 -24.53 58.78 -31.11
C ASN A 28 -25.00 59.30 -32.50
N PRO A 29 -25.69 58.54 -33.41
CA PRO A 29 -26.29 57.17 -33.36
C PRO A 29 -26.02 56.31 -34.64
N VAL A 30 -26.46 55.05 -34.78
CA VAL A 30 -27.72 54.60 -35.47
C VAL A 30 -27.98 53.10 -35.20
N MET A 31 -29.06 52.85 -34.44
CA MET A 31 -30.19 51.88 -34.55
C MET A 31 -30.09 50.44 -35.13
N LEU A 32 -30.88 49.58 -34.43
CA LEU A 32 -31.53 48.29 -34.77
C LEU A 32 -30.76 47.03 -34.30
N ALA A 33 -31.31 46.06 -33.55
CA ALA A 33 -32.70 45.78 -33.18
C ALA A 33 -32.83 44.92 -31.90
N ASP A 34 -34.02 45.06 -31.31
CA ASP A 34 -34.77 44.34 -30.27
C ASP A 34 -34.66 42.79 -30.25
N ARG A 35 -34.38 42.20 -29.07
CA ARG A 35 -35.28 41.29 -28.27
C ARG A 35 -34.51 40.31 -27.36
N GLY A 36 -34.89 40.30 -26.08
CA GLY A 36 -34.62 39.18 -25.16
C GLY A 36 -34.36 39.61 -23.72
N GLN A 37 -35.43 39.90 -22.97
CA GLN A 37 -35.37 39.95 -21.50
C GLN A 37 -34.84 38.62 -20.96
N VAL A 38 -33.76 38.66 -20.17
CA VAL A 38 -33.39 37.56 -19.27
C VAL A 38 -33.68 38.06 -17.86
N GLU A 39 -34.65 37.42 -17.21
CA GLU A 39 -34.92 37.62 -15.78
C GLU A 39 -33.65 37.30 -14.99
N HIS A 40 -33.14 38.27 -14.23
CA HIS A 40 -32.18 37.99 -13.17
C HIS A 40 -32.91 37.21 -12.07
N GLU A 41 -32.85 35.87 -12.11
CA GLU A 41 -33.22 35.06 -10.96
C GLU A 41 -32.32 35.45 -9.78
N SER A 42 -32.91 36.04 -8.74
CA SER A 42 -32.19 36.35 -7.52
C SER A 42 -31.77 35.04 -6.86
N LEU A 43 -30.46 34.75 -6.80
CA LEU A 43 -29.93 33.56 -6.13
C LEU A 43 -30.54 33.41 -4.72
N SER A 44 -30.99 32.20 -4.40
CA SER A 44 -31.61 31.92 -3.10
C SER A 44 -30.60 32.19 -1.97
N ALA A 45 -31.09 32.33 -0.73
CA ALA A 45 -30.19 32.49 0.42
C ALA A 45 -29.25 31.27 0.55
N ARG A 46 -29.73 30.08 0.20
CA ARG A 46 -28.91 28.86 0.13
C ARG A 46 -27.81 28.95 -0.93
N ASP A 47 -28.15 29.30 -2.17
CA ASP A 47 -27.16 29.37 -3.26
C ASP A 47 -26.07 30.42 -2.99
N ARG A 48 -26.45 31.55 -2.38
CA ARG A 48 -25.48 32.57 -1.94
C ARG A 48 -24.58 32.06 -0.81
N GLY A 49 -25.13 31.25 0.09
CA GLY A 49 -24.38 30.57 1.15
C GLY A 49 -23.36 29.59 0.59
N ASP A 50 -23.78 28.74 -0.36
CA ASP A 50 -22.92 27.77 -1.02
C ASP A 50 -21.79 28.47 -1.80
N HIS A 51 -22.12 29.52 -2.57
CA HIS A 51 -21.12 30.32 -3.29
C HIS A 51 -20.10 30.99 -2.34
N ALA A 52 -20.57 31.56 -1.22
CA ALA A 52 -19.69 32.17 -0.22
C ALA A 52 -18.80 31.12 0.49
N ARG A 53 -19.32 29.92 0.75
CA ARG A 53 -18.56 28.78 1.29
C ARG A 53 -17.43 28.39 0.35
N ASP A 54 -17.73 28.25 -0.94
CA ASP A 54 -16.75 27.82 -1.95
C ASP A 54 -15.66 28.88 -2.13
N GLY A 55 -16.01 30.16 -1.98
CA GLY A 55 -15.06 31.28 -1.89
C GLY A 55 -14.33 31.44 -0.54
N LYS A 56 -14.55 30.54 0.43
CA LYS A 56 -14.02 30.58 1.81
C LYS A 56 -14.39 31.85 2.60
N ALA A 57 -15.47 32.53 2.20
CA ALA A 57 -16.02 33.68 2.91
C ALA A 57 -16.93 33.21 4.07
N TRP A 58 -16.35 32.52 5.05
CA TRP A 58 -17.06 31.76 6.09
C TRP A 58 -18.09 32.58 6.88
N ILE A 59 -17.78 33.83 7.22
CA ILE A 59 -18.71 34.73 7.94
C ILE A 59 -19.94 35.05 7.08
N GLN A 60 -19.75 35.32 5.79
CA GLN A 60 -20.85 35.62 4.86
C GLN A 60 -21.68 34.37 4.57
N ALA A 61 -21.02 33.22 4.38
CA ALA A 61 -21.69 31.93 4.22
C ALA A 61 -22.61 31.64 5.40
N ALA A 62 -22.12 31.80 6.64
CA ALA A 62 -22.93 31.63 7.84
C ALA A 62 -24.15 32.57 7.89
N GLN A 63 -24.01 33.84 7.51
CA GLN A 63 -25.13 34.79 7.46
C GLN A 63 -26.19 34.38 6.43
N PHE A 64 -25.77 33.91 5.26
CA PHE A 64 -26.69 33.44 4.22
C PHE A 64 -27.41 32.16 4.65
N TYR A 65 -26.70 31.20 5.23
CA TYR A 65 -27.31 29.99 5.79
C TYR A 65 -28.29 30.29 6.95
N GLU A 66 -27.96 31.21 7.85
CA GLU A 66 -28.89 31.66 8.90
C GLU A 66 -30.18 32.28 8.32
N ASN A 67 -30.06 33.04 7.23
CA ASN A 67 -31.23 33.61 6.57
C ASN A 67 -32.08 32.55 5.87
N HIS A 68 -31.46 31.52 5.28
CA HIS A 68 -32.17 30.37 4.73
C HIS A 68 -32.93 29.59 5.82
N LEU A 69 -32.26 29.29 6.94
CA LEU A 69 -32.84 28.53 8.05
C LEU A 69 -33.97 29.26 8.78
N LYS A 70 -34.09 30.58 8.66
CA LYS A 70 -35.29 31.32 9.12
C LYS A 70 -36.54 30.94 8.31
N VAL A 71 -36.37 30.55 7.06
CA VAL A 71 -37.46 30.17 6.14
C VAL A 71 -37.67 28.67 6.16
N VAL A 72 -36.58 27.89 6.19
CA VAL A 72 -36.59 26.41 6.17
C VAL A 72 -35.81 25.89 7.39
N PRO A 73 -36.40 25.91 8.59
CA PRO A 73 -35.68 25.60 9.84
C PRO A 73 -35.34 24.11 10.03
N ASP A 74 -35.89 23.22 9.21
CA ASP A 74 -35.69 21.77 9.23
C ASP A 74 -34.70 21.29 8.15
N ASP A 75 -34.05 22.19 7.42
CA ASP A 75 -33.01 21.85 6.42
C ASP A 75 -31.71 21.40 7.11
N THR A 76 -31.64 20.12 7.49
CA THR A 76 -30.51 19.50 8.17
C THR A 76 -29.18 19.75 7.45
N ALA A 77 -29.17 19.66 6.11
CA ALA A 77 -27.96 19.86 5.32
C ALA A 77 -27.39 21.27 5.53
N ILE A 78 -28.25 22.28 5.60
CA ILE A 78 -27.82 23.66 5.83
C ILE A 78 -27.43 23.91 7.29
N TRP A 79 -28.04 23.23 8.27
CA TRP A 79 -27.54 23.25 9.65
C TRP A 79 -26.10 22.72 9.76
N VAL A 80 -25.76 21.64 9.04
CA VAL A 80 -24.38 21.12 8.98
C VAL A 80 -23.44 22.13 8.32
N GLN A 81 -23.83 22.72 7.19
CA GLN A 81 -23.02 23.74 6.50
C GLN A 81 -22.82 25.01 7.34
N LEU A 82 -23.85 25.44 8.09
CA LEU A 82 -23.73 26.53 9.06
C LEU A 82 -22.73 26.18 10.16
N GLY A 83 -22.78 24.95 10.69
CA GLY A 83 -21.80 24.44 11.65
C GLY A 83 -20.37 24.49 11.10
N HIS A 84 -20.15 24.07 9.85
CA HIS A 84 -18.85 24.16 9.18
C HIS A 84 -18.37 25.60 9.04
N ALA A 85 -19.22 26.48 8.51
CA ALA A 85 -18.88 27.89 8.32
C ALA A 85 -18.55 28.59 9.65
N ARG A 86 -19.33 28.32 10.71
CA ARG A 86 -19.09 28.86 12.05
C ARG A 86 -17.78 28.34 12.65
N LYS A 87 -17.49 27.04 12.51
CA LYS A 87 -16.22 26.42 12.94
C LYS A 87 -15.02 27.11 12.27
N GLU A 88 -15.04 27.23 10.95
CA GLU A 88 -13.94 27.85 10.19
C GLU A 88 -13.80 29.36 10.46
N SER A 89 -14.89 30.03 10.83
CA SER A 89 -14.86 31.44 11.26
C SER A 89 -14.39 31.66 12.70
N GLY A 90 -14.16 30.58 13.48
CA GLY A 90 -13.74 30.64 14.88
C GLY A 90 -14.87 30.81 15.90
N ASP A 91 -16.13 30.85 15.47
CA ASP A 91 -17.32 30.97 16.32
C ASP A 91 -17.79 29.59 16.80
N TYR A 92 -16.99 28.97 17.65
CA TYR A 92 -17.16 27.58 18.08
C TYR A 92 -18.46 27.33 18.85
N ALA A 93 -18.96 28.32 19.60
CA ALA A 93 -20.20 28.19 20.36
C ALA A 93 -21.41 28.04 19.43
N ARG A 94 -21.52 28.90 18.41
CA ARG A 94 -22.59 28.79 17.41
C ARG A 94 -22.40 27.60 16.48
N ALA A 95 -21.16 27.19 16.22
CA ALA A 95 -20.89 25.95 15.49
C ALA A 95 -21.46 24.74 16.25
N GLU A 96 -21.20 24.63 17.56
CA GLU A 96 -21.76 23.57 18.40
C GLU A 96 -23.29 23.57 18.40
N GLU A 97 -23.93 24.73 18.53
CA GLU A 97 -25.39 24.87 18.47
C GLU A 97 -25.97 24.37 17.13
N ALA A 98 -25.36 24.76 16.01
CA ALA A 98 -25.77 24.34 14.68
C ALA A 98 -25.65 22.82 14.49
N TYR A 99 -24.53 22.21 14.88
CA TYR A 99 -24.38 20.76 14.81
C TYR A 99 -25.35 20.01 15.72
N ARG A 100 -25.57 20.48 16.95
CA ARG A 100 -26.55 19.84 17.85
C ARG A 100 -27.97 19.89 17.31
N THR A 101 -28.32 20.97 16.61
CA THR A 101 -29.60 21.10 15.90
C THR A 101 -29.66 20.14 14.72
N ALA A 102 -28.59 20.00 13.94
CA ALA A 102 -28.53 18.99 12.88
C ALA A 102 -28.68 17.55 13.42
N ILE A 103 -28.07 17.23 14.57
CA ILE A 103 -28.21 15.91 15.24
C ILE A 103 -29.67 15.67 15.67
N SER A 104 -30.37 16.68 16.19
CA SER A 104 -31.77 16.50 16.61
C SER A 104 -32.71 16.30 15.43
N LEU A 105 -32.43 16.91 14.29
CA LEU A 105 -33.20 16.76 13.05
C LEU A 105 -32.89 15.44 12.32
N SER A 106 -31.66 14.93 12.40
CA SER A 106 -31.23 13.68 11.78
C SER A 106 -30.46 12.79 12.77
N PRO A 107 -31.18 12.14 13.72
CA PRO A 107 -30.54 11.41 14.82
C PRO A 107 -29.83 10.12 14.38
N THR A 108 -30.05 9.66 13.14
CA THR A 108 -29.42 8.46 12.57
C THR A 108 -28.20 8.78 11.72
N ASP A 109 -27.93 10.05 11.44
CA ASP A 109 -26.78 10.47 10.64
C ASP A 109 -25.50 10.44 11.49
N ALA A 110 -24.55 9.61 11.08
CA ALA A 110 -23.29 9.42 11.79
C ALA A 110 -22.26 10.54 11.52
N ASP A 111 -22.41 11.30 10.43
CA ASP A 111 -21.46 12.35 10.06
C ASP A 111 -21.58 13.56 11.00
N VAL A 112 -22.80 13.98 11.33
CA VAL A 112 -23.01 15.14 12.22
C VAL A 112 -22.35 14.98 13.60
N PRO A 113 -22.51 13.87 14.35
CA PRO A 113 -21.77 13.67 15.60
C PRO A 113 -20.27 13.53 15.39
N LEU A 114 -19.80 12.99 14.25
CA LEU A 114 -18.38 12.96 13.91
C LEU A 114 -17.80 14.38 13.75
N GLN A 115 -18.48 15.25 12.99
CA GLN A 115 -18.08 16.65 12.80
C GLN A 115 -18.11 17.46 14.10
N LEU A 116 -19.14 17.26 14.94
CA LEU A 116 -19.17 17.87 16.26
C LEU A 116 -18.04 17.34 17.15
N GLY A 117 -17.68 16.06 17.02
CA GLY A 117 -16.53 15.46 17.68
C GLY A 117 -15.22 16.15 17.30
N HIS A 118 -14.99 16.41 16.01
CA HIS A 118 -13.83 17.18 15.52
C HIS A 118 -13.78 18.58 16.14
N LEU A 119 -14.91 19.28 16.22
CA LEU A 119 -15.00 20.58 16.89
C LEU A 119 -14.65 20.47 18.38
N MET A 120 -15.22 19.49 19.10
CA MET A 120 -14.92 19.28 20.53
C MET A 120 -13.44 18.98 20.77
N LYS A 121 -12.82 18.18 19.90
CA LYS A 121 -11.38 17.87 19.93
C LYS A 121 -10.54 19.13 19.69
N LEU A 122 -10.91 19.94 18.69
CA LEU A 122 -10.23 21.21 18.36
C LEU A 122 -10.20 22.19 19.54
N ILE A 123 -11.30 22.30 20.29
CA ILE A 123 -11.42 23.20 21.45
C ILE A 123 -10.93 22.58 22.77
N GLY A 124 -10.31 21.39 22.72
CA GLY A 124 -9.73 20.72 23.89
C GLY A 124 -10.72 19.98 24.80
N ARG A 125 -11.99 19.84 24.40
CA ARG A 125 -13.03 19.09 25.13
C ARG A 125 -12.99 17.60 24.79
N THR A 126 -11.88 16.95 25.13
CA THR A 126 -11.57 15.55 24.77
C THR A 126 -12.63 14.53 25.21
N ARG A 127 -13.25 14.74 26.38
CA ARG A 127 -14.32 13.86 26.89
C ARG A 127 -15.55 13.90 26.00
N ASP A 128 -15.97 15.10 25.59
CA ASP A 128 -17.14 15.27 24.74
C ASP A 128 -16.86 14.74 23.32
N ALA A 129 -15.67 14.99 22.78
CA ALA A 129 -15.22 14.40 21.53
C ALA A 129 -15.29 12.86 21.56
N THR A 130 -14.83 12.24 22.66
CA THR A 130 -14.88 10.77 22.83
C THR A 130 -16.30 10.21 22.78
N GLU A 131 -17.26 10.87 23.45
CA GLU A 131 -18.66 10.42 23.43
C GLU A 131 -19.32 10.62 22.06
N LEU A 132 -18.99 11.71 21.37
CA LEU A 132 -19.48 11.99 20.02
C LEU A 132 -18.94 11.01 18.99
N TYR A 133 -17.63 10.72 19.00
CA TYR A 133 -17.06 9.68 18.14
C TYR A 133 -17.60 8.28 18.48
N THR A 134 -17.87 7.99 19.76
CA THR A 134 -18.54 6.74 20.14
C THR A 134 -19.94 6.67 19.52
N THR A 135 -20.67 7.78 19.54
CA THR A 135 -22.02 7.86 18.97
C THR A 135 -21.97 7.69 17.45
N ALA A 136 -21.08 8.40 16.76
CA ALA A 136 -20.84 8.23 15.34
C ALA A 136 -20.53 6.77 14.99
N LEU A 137 -19.61 6.13 15.73
CA LEU A 137 -19.23 4.74 15.50
C LEU A 137 -20.36 3.72 15.80
N ARG A 138 -21.30 4.06 16.70
CA ARG A 138 -22.52 3.25 16.95
C ARG A 138 -23.52 3.35 15.81
N LEU A 139 -23.70 4.56 15.28
CA LEU A 139 -24.62 4.80 14.17
C LEU A 139 -24.09 4.18 12.88
N GLN A 140 -22.80 4.34 12.61
CA GLN A 140 -22.12 3.75 11.46
C GLN A 140 -20.69 3.32 11.84
N PRO A 141 -20.33 2.03 11.73
CA PRO A 141 -18.98 1.52 12.00
C PRO A 141 -17.94 1.97 10.94
N SER A 142 -17.65 3.28 10.88
CA SER A 142 -16.73 3.89 9.90
C SER A 142 -15.28 3.94 10.40
N SER A 143 -14.34 3.90 9.46
CA SER A 143 -12.90 3.94 9.79
C SER A 143 -12.49 5.28 10.41
N ASN A 144 -13.19 6.36 10.07
CA ASN A 144 -12.89 7.70 10.55
C ASN A 144 -13.18 7.84 12.06
N ALA A 145 -14.41 7.52 12.49
CA ALA A 145 -14.80 7.58 13.90
C ALA A 145 -13.94 6.65 14.77
N TYR A 146 -13.57 5.48 14.24
CA TYR A 146 -12.66 4.56 14.91
C TYR A 146 -11.26 5.16 15.07
N ARG A 147 -10.66 5.70 14.00
CA ARG A 147 -9.32 6.32 14.02
C ARG A 147 -9.27 7.47 15.01
N GLU A 148 -10.30 8.29 15.05
CA GLU A 148 -10.42 9.40 15.98
C GLU A 148 -10.48 8.93 17.44
N LEU A 149 -11.24 7.88 17.75
CA LEU A 149 -11.24 7.27 19.09
C LEU A 149 -9.88 6.67 19.47
N VAL A 150 -9.24 5.94 18.55
CA VAL A 150 -7.90 5.37 18.77
C VAL A 150 -6.89 6.49 19.03
N GLY A 151 -6.95 7.58 18.26
CA GLY A 151 -6.10 8.76 18.44
C GLY A 151 -6.29 9.47 19.79
N LEU A 152 -7.47 9.34 20.42
CA LEU A 152 -7.74 9.81 21.79
C LEU A 152 -7.39 8.78 22.88
N GLY A 153 -6.67 7.70 22.54
CA GLY A 153 -6.29 6.66 23.49
C GLY A 153 -7.42 5.70 23.87
N GLN A 154 -8.54 5.72 23.14
CA GLN A 154 -9.75 4.92 23.43
C GLN A 154 -9.84 3.63 22.60
N ALA A 155 -8.70 3.05 22.20
CA ALA A 155 -8.65 1.85 21.35
C ALA A 155 -9.52 0.70 21.90
N ALA A 156 -9.34 0.30 23.16
CA ALA A 156 -10.13 -0.78 23.77
C ALA A 156 -11.64 -0.51 23.84
N ARG A 157 -12.06 0.76 23.82
CA ARG A 157 -13.49 1.13 23.74
C ARG A 157 -13.98 1.00 22.30
N ALA A 158 -13.20 1.51 21.34
CA ALA A 158 -13.49 1.40 19.93
C ALA A 158 -13.59 -0.08 19.49
N ASP A 159 -12.60 -0.90 19.86
CA ASP A 159 -12.54 -2.34 19.58
C ASP A 159 -13.75 -3.10 20.13
N ARG A 160 -14.18 -2.79 21.36
CA ARG A 160 -15.37 -3.42 21.95
C ARG A 160 -16.65 -3.06 21.21
N LEU A 161 -16.79 -1.79 20.83
CA LEU A 161 -17.98 -1.29 20.15
C LEU A 161 -18.12 -1.93 18.76
N ILE A 162 -17.06 -1.84 17.97
CA ILE A 162 -16.91 -2.51 16.69
C ILE A 162 -17.09 -4.02 16.82
N GLY A 163 -16.55 -4.61 17.89
CA GLY A 163 -16.66 -6.01 18.24
C GLY A 163 -18.09 -6.52 18.15
N SER A 164 -19.02 -5.74 18.72
CA SER A 164 -20.46 -6.02 18.75
C SER A 164 -21.23 -5.66 17.47
N LEU A 165 -20.68 -4.79 16.61
CA LEU A 165 -21.35 -4.27 15.42
C LEU A 165 -20.93 -4.98 14.13
N ALA A 166 -19.78 -5.66 14.15
CA ALA A 166 -19.27 -6.36 13.00
C ALA A 166 -20.19 -7.54 12.62
N MET A 167 -20.67 -7.52 11.38
CA MET A 167 -21.40 -8.65 10.80
C MET A 167 -20.44 -9.54 10.01
N GLY A 168 -20.50 -10.85 10.24
CA GLY A 168 -19.89 -11.83 9.34
C GLY A 168 -20.66 -11.88 8.02
N SER A 169 -20.01 -12.34 6.95
CA SER A 169 -20.73 -12.54 5.68
C SER A 169 -21.63 -13.77 5.77
N ILE A 170 -22.81 -13.69 5.14
CA ILE A 170 -23.76 -14.82 5.03
C ILE A 170 -23.30 -15.80 3.95
N ARG A 171 -22.38 -15.37 3.06
CA ARG A 171 -21.86 -16.14 1.93
C ARG A 171 -20.33 -16.07 1.88
N PRO A 172 -19.65 -17.10 1.35
CA PRO A 172 -18.21 -17.06 1.12
C PRO A 172 -17.80 -15.79 0.35
N THR A 173 -16.94 -14.98 0.95
CA THR A 173 -16.51 -13.69 0.38
C THR A 173 -15.00 -13.68 0.16
N ILE A 174 -14.55 -13.16 -0.99
CA ILE A 174 -13.14 -12.96 -1.31
C ILE A 174 -12.79 -11.50 -1.03
N TYR A 175 -12.10 -11.23 0.06
CA TYR A 175 -11.62 -9.90 0.42
C TYR A 175 -10.26 -9.63 -0.25
N LEU A 176 -10.21 -8.64 -1.12
CA LEU A 176 -9.03 -8.23 -1.87
C LEU A 176 -8.40 -6.99 -1.21
N GLN A 177 -7.21 -7.15 -0.64
CA GLN A 177 -6.50 -6.04 -0.01
C GLN A 177 -5.88 -5.11 -1.07
N ILE A 178 -6.22 -3.82 -0.99
CA ILE A 178 -5.79 -2.78 -1.94
C ILE A 178 -5.00 -1.64 -1.27
N ASN A 179 -4.35 -1.92 -0.13
CA ASN A 179 -3.53 -0.92 0.58
C ASN A 179 -2.49 -0.26 -0.33
N ASP A 180 -1.78 -1.07 -1.11
CA ASP A 180 -0.75 -0.62 -2.05
C ASP A 180 -1.31 0.36 -3.07
N LEU A 181 -2.43 0.02 -3.72
CA LEU A 181 -3.11 0.91 -4.67
C LEU A 181 -3.48 2.25 -4.02
N LEU A 182 -4.17 2.21 -2.87
CA LEU A 182 -4.61 3.42 -2.18
C LEU A 182 -3.43 4.28 -1.72
N HIS A 183 -2.35 3.68 -1.22
CA HIS A 183 -1.16 4.42 -0.81
C HIS A 183 -0.46 5.07 -2.01
N PHE A 184 -0.29 4.32 -3.10
CA PHE A 184 0.41 4.77 -4.29
C PHE A 184 -0.30 5.96 -4.96
N LEU A 185 -1.63 5.88 -5.10
CA LEU A 185 -2.44 6.91 -5.76
C LEU A 185 -2.53 8.23 -4.97
N ARG A 186 -2.18 8.25 -3.68
CA ARG A 186 -2.09 9.51 -2.91
C ARG A 186 -0.89 10.37 -3.33
N VAL A 187 0.09 9.78 -4.01
CA VAL A 187 1.35 10.43 -4.37
C VAL A 187 1.56 10.45 -5.89
N HIS A 188 1.07 9.45 -6.61
CA HIS A 188 1.30 9.28 -8.04
C HIS A 188 -0.01 9.28 -8.82
N LYS A 189 -0.10 10.14 -9.84
CA LYS A 189 -1.25 10.21 -10.75
C LYS A 189 -1.30 9.09 -11.80
N THR A 190 -0.15 8.53 -12.19
CA THR A 190 -0.09 7.39 -13.12
C THR A 190 0.36 6.11 -12.41
N PRO A 191 -0.42 5.01 -12.50
CA PRO A 191 -0.17 3.76 -11.78
C PRO A 191 1.09 3.04 -12.30
N SER A 192 1.81 2.35 -11.42
CA SER A 192 2.89 1.43 -11.85
C SER A 192 2.32 0.07 -12.29
N GLY A 193 3.18 -0.86 -12.72
CA GLY A 193 2.77 -2.20 -13.15
C GLY A 193 1.89 -2.95 -12.13
N ILE A 194 2.24 -2.92 -10.83
CA ILE A 194 1.48 -3.60 -9.77
C ILE A 194 0.10 -2.95 -9.58
N GLN A 195 0.02 -1.61 -9.62
CA GLN A 195 -1.26 -0.92 -9.50
C GLN A 195 -2.14 -1.13 -10.74
N ARG A 196 -1.55 -1.25 -11.94
CA ARG A 196 -2.30 -1.59 -13.16
C ARG A 196 -2.93 -2.98 -13.09
N VAL A 197 -2.25 -3.95 -12.47
CA VAL A 197 -2.82 -5.29 -12.22
C VAL A 197 -4.01 -5.21 -11.28
N GLN A 198 -3.89 -4.48 -10.18
CA GLN A 198 -5.00 -4.26 -9.24
C GLN A 198 -6.18 -3.60 -9.94
N LEU A 199 -5.95 -2.50 -10.67
CA LEU A 199 -6.99 -1.79 -11.42
C LEU A 199 -7.69 -2.71 -12.44
N GLY A 200 -6.94 -3.54 -13.17
CA GLY A 200 -7.52 -4.51 -14.11
C GLY A 200 -8.49 -5.50 -13.45
N ILE A 201 -8.14 -6.02 -12.27
CA ILE A 201 -9.04 -6.91 -11.49
C ILE A 201 -10.23 -6.13 -10.93
N LEU A 202 -9.98 -4.94 -10.38
CA LEU A 202 -10.99 -4.06 -9.79
C LEU A 202 -12.07 -3.69 -10.81
N THR A 203 -11.68 -3.24 -12.00
CA THR A 203 -12.60 -2.77 -13.05
C THR A 203 -13.63 -3.83 -13.42
N TYR A 204 -13.18 -5.08 -13.61
CA TYR A 204 -14.07 -6.22 -13.88
C TYR A 204 -14.99 -6.50 -12.69
N CYS A 205 -14.40 -6.67 -11.50
CA CYS A 205 -15.13 -7.03 -10.30
C CYS A 205 -16.18 -5.98 -9.92
N LEU A 206 -15.95 -4.70 -10.23
CA LEU A 206 -16.89 -3.59 -10.00
C LEU A 206 -18.00 -3.52 -11.07
N ALA A 207 -17.79 -4.09 -12.27
CA ALA A 207 -18.72 -3.98 -13.40
C ALA A 207 -19.81 -5.04 -13.34
N GLU A 208 -19.41 -6.24 -12.90
CA GLU A 208 -20.32 -7.36 -12.72
C GLU A 208 -21.17 -7.20 -11.45
N ARG A 209 -22.46 -7.55 -11.57
CA ARG A 209 -23.27 -7.93 -10.42
C ARG A 209 -23.13 -9.44 -10.29
N PRO A 210 -22.54 -9.97 -9.22
CA PRO A 210 -22.34 -11.41 -9.09
C PRO A 210 -23.67 -12.14 -9.25
N GLY A 211 -23.67 -13.22 -10.03
CA GLY A 211 -24.78 -14.17 -10.05
C GLY A 211 -25.06 -14.70 -8.64
N ALA A 212 -26.26 -15.22 -8.39
CA ALA A 212 -26.67 -15.63 -7.04
C ALA A 212 -25.72 -16.66 -6.38
N ASP A 213 -24.94 -17.41 -7.18
CA ASP A 213 -24.05 -18.49 -6.75
C ASP A 213 -22.54 -18.18 -6.93
N GLU A 214 -22.16 -16.99 -7.41
CA GLU A 214 -20.74 -16.63 -7.57
C GLU A 214 -20.17 -15.99 -6.30
N PRO A 215 -18.95 -16.36 -5.88
CA PRO A 215 -18.31 -15.76 -4.71
C PRO A 215 -18.04 -14.27 -4.96
N GLN A 216 -18.52 -13.44 -4.03
CA GLN A 216 -18.45 -12.00 -4.14
C GLN A 216 -17.04 -11.52 -3.77
N ALA A 217 -16.42 -10.75 -4.67
CA ALA A 217 -15.19 -10.03 -4.37
C ALA A 217 -15.53 -8.69 -3.71
N GLU A 218 -14.90 -8.44 -2.56
CA GLU A 218 -14.98 -7.18 -1.82
C GLU A 218 -13.59 -6.59 -1.65
N PHE A 219 -13.47 -5.27 -1.75
CA PHE A 219 -12.19 -4.59 -1.63
C PHE A 219 -12.00 -4.05 -0.23
N VAL A 220 -10.80 -4.24 0.32
CA VAL A 220 -10.52 -3.90 1.70
C VAL A 220 -9.16 -3.21 1.84
N PHE A 221 -9.02 -2.48 2.94
CA PHE A 221 -7.72 -2.06 3.43
C PHE A 221 -7.62 -2.27 4.95
N ASN A 222 -6.41 -2.18 5.48
CA ASN A 222 -6.15 -2.15 6.92
C ASN A 222 -5.22 -1.00 7.29
N GLN A 223 -5.29 -0.58 8.55
CA GLN A 223 -4.32 0.39 9.08
C GLN A 223 -3.03 -0.34 9.49
N PRO A 224 -1.86 0.33 9.44
CA PRO A 224 -0.62 -0.23 9.95
C PRO A 224 -0.73 -0.64 11.42
N ASN A 225 -0.26 -1.84 11.74
CA ASN A 225 -0.29 -2.43 13.09
C ASN A 225 -1.69 -2.54 13.71
N ASP A 226 -2.74 -2.60 12.87
CA ASP A 226 -4.11 -2.89 13.27
C ASP A 226 -4.52 -4.28 12.75
N THR A 227 -5.49 -4.90 13.44
CA THR A 227 -6.10 -6.18 13.07
C THR A 227 -7.47 -6.00 12.41
N GLN A 228 -7.98 -4.76 12.35
CA GLN A 228 -9.24 -4.44 11.69
C GLN A 228 -9.12 -4.43 10.16
N VAL A 229 -10.16 -4.94 9.49
CA VAL A 229 -10.31 -4.92 8.03
C VAL A 229 -11.45 -3.98 7.65
N TRP A 230 -11.17 -3.04 6.76
CA TRP A 230 -12.09 -1.99 6.34
C TRP A 230 -12.51 -2.18 4.89
N LYS A 231 -13.77 -2.55 4.68
CA LYS A 231 -14.38 -2.68 3.35
C LYS A 231 -14.68 -1.31 2.76
N VAL A 232 -14.20 -1.08 1.54
CA VAL A 232 -14.42 0.17 0.82
C VAL A 232 -15.75 0.16 0.05
N SER A 233 -16.32 1.34 -0.15
CA SER A 233 -17.52 1.48 -0.98
C SER A 233 -17.21 1.22 -2.45
N ARG A 234 -17.94 0.28 -3.07
CA ARG A 234 -17.84 -0.01 -4.51
C ARG A 234 -18.12 1.22 -5.37
N ALA A 235 -19.05 2.09 -4.95
CA ALA A 235 -19.38 3.31 -5.68
C ALA A 235 -18.25 4.34 -5.65
N ARG A 236 -17.62 4.53 -4.48
CA ARG A 236 -16.45 5.43 -4.34
C ARG A 236 -15.25 4.89 -5.12
N LEU A 237 -15.01 3.59 -5.04
CA LEU A 237 -13.93 2.94 -5.77
C LEU A 237 -14.13 3.05 -7.29
N ARG A 238 -15.36 2.83 -7.78
CA ARG A 238 -15.73 3.04 -9.17
C ARG A 238 -15.44 4.48 -9.63
N ARG A 239 -15.87 5.49 -8.86
CA ARG A 239 -15.59 6.90 -9.17
C ARG A 239 -14.10 7.19 -9.29
N MET A 240 -13.27 6.60 -8.43
CA MET A 240 -11.81 6.75 -8.50
C MET A 240 -11.22 6.07 -9.74
N VAL A 241 -11.67 4.86 -10.07
CA VAL A 241 -11.23 4.14 -11.28
C VAL A 241 -11.63 4.92 -12.53
N ASP A 242 -12.89 5.35 -12.64
CA ASP A 242 -13.37 6.12 -13.79
C ASP A 242 -12.63 7.47 -13.95
N TYR A 243 -12.20 8.08 -12.83
CA TYR A 243 -11.39 9.30 -12.86
C TYR A 243 -9.95 9.05 -13.35
N LEU A 244 -9.35 7.90 -12.99
CA LEU A 244 -8.02 7.52 -13.46
C LEU A 244 -7.97 7.20 -14.95
N ASP A 245 -9.10 6.77 -15.53
CA ASP A 245 -9.24 6.53 -16.97
C ASP A 245 -9.38 7.84 -17.77
N GLY A 246 -9.46 9.01 -17.11
CA GLY A 246 -9.54 10.32 -17.74
C GLY A 246 -8.22 10.84 -18.32
N LEU A 247 -8.30 11.79 -19.26
CA LEU A 247 -7.14 12.38 -19.93
C LEU A 247 -6.29 13.30 -19.04
N ASP A 248 -6.91 13.98 -18.05
CA ASP A 248 -6.22 14.89 -17.14
C ASP A 248 -6.50 14.53 -15.69
N VAL A 249 -5.56 13.81 -15.08
CA VAL A 249 -5.63 13.38 -13.68
C VAL A 249 -4.88 14.37 -12.80
N ASP A 250 -5.63 15.21 -12.08
CA ASP A 250 -5.11 16.06 -11.01
C ASP A 250 -4.82 15.25 -9.73
N THR A 251 -3.62 15.41 -9.20
CA THR A 251 -3.13 14.67 -8.01
C THR A 251 -3.86 15.07 -6.73
N LEU A 252 -4.30 16.33 -6.59
CA LEU A 252 -4.99 16.79 -5.39
C LEU A 252 -6.40 16.19 -5.33
N LEU A 253 -7.12 16.20 -6.44
CA LEU A 253 -8.43 15.55 -6.55
C LEU A 253 -8.32 14.03 -6.38
N LEU A 254 -7.32 13.38 -6.98
CA LEU A 254 -7.10 11.95 -6.76
C LEU A 254 -6.88 11.62 -5.28
N ARG A 255 -6.09 12.44 -4.57
CA ARG A 255 -5.88 12.30 -3.13
C ARG A 255 -7.17 12.48 -2.33
N GLN A 256 -8.01 13.44 -2.70
CA GLN A 256 -9.33 13.64 -2.08
C GLN A 256 -10.23 12.41 -2.29
N LEU A 257 -10.27 11.84 -3.49
CA LEU A 257 -11.03 10.62 -3.77
C LEU A 257 -10.55 9.43 -2.92
N VAL A 258 -9.23 9.29 -2.75
CA VAL A 258 -8.67 8.25 -1.85
C VAL A 258 -9.05 8.53 -0.40
N ASP A 259 -8.93 9.77 0.08
CA ASP A 259 -9.28 10.11 1.45
C ASP A 259 -10.79 9.87 1.72
N GLU A 260 -11.69 10.20 0.79
CA GLU A 260 -13.13 9.85 0.84
C GLU A 260 -13.35 8.33 0.93
N ILE A 261 -12.62 7.53 0.14
CA ILE A 261 -12.68 6.06 0.18
C ILE A 261 -12.31 5.53 1.57
N LEU A 262 -11.26 6.09 2.18
CA LEU A 262 -10.79 5.67 3.49
C LEU A 262 -11.80 6.06 4.58
N GLU A 263 -12.39 7.25 4.51
CA GLU A 263 -13.33 7.76 5.51
C GLU A 263 -14.65 6.98 5.57
N ASP A 264 -15.22 6.66 4.40
CA ASP A 264 -16.51 5.96 4.27
C ASP A 264 -16.40 4.44 4.50
N ALA A 265 -15.18 3.91 4.65
CA ALA A 265 -14.98 2.48 4.74
C ALA A 265 -15.59 1.89 6.02
N VAL A 266 -16.24 0.75 5.85
CA VAL A 266 -17.00 0.06 6.90
C VAL A 266 -16.26 -1.18 7.36
N LEU A 267 -16.31 -1.44 8.65
CA LEU A 267 -15.63 -2.60 9.20
C LEU A 267 -16.25 -3.93 8.72
N VAL A 268 -15.39 -4.89 8.38
CA VAL A 268 -15.74 -6.30 8.16
C VAL A 268 -14.85 -7.22 8.98
N LYS A 269 -15.32 -8.44 9.25
CA LYS A 269 -14.55 -9.49 9.94
C LYS A 269 -14.50 -10.75 9.07
N PRO A 270 -13.51 -10.88 8.18
CA PRO A 270 -13.30 -12.11 7.44
C PRO A 270 -13.10 -13.27 8.42
N GLY A 271 -13.88 -14.33 8.27
CA GLY A 271 -13.83 -15.49 9.15
C GLY A 271 -13.87 -16.82 8.40
N LYS A 272 -14.29 -17.88 9.08
CA LYS A 272 -14.44 -19.20 8.48
C LYS A 272 -15.30 -19.15 7.21
N GLY A 273 -14.75 -19.63 6.10
CA GLY A 273 -15.40 -19.66 4.78
C GLY A 273 -15.10 -18.44 3.90
N ASP A 274 -14.53 -17.38 4.47
CA ASP A 274 -14.04 -16.22 3.71
C ASP A 274 -12.56 -16.36 3.34
N SER A 275 -12.11 -15.51 2.42
CA SER A 275 -10.69 -15.38 2.09
C SER A 275 -10.22 -13.94 2.15
N PHE A 276 -8.96 -13.77 2.52
CA PHE A 276 -8.25 -12.50 2.49
C PHE A 276 -7.03 -12.64 1.59
N VAL A 277 -7.01 -11.91 0.48
CA VAL A 277 -5.96 -12.02 -0.54
C VAL A 277 -5.29 -10.67 -0.73
N ILE A 278 -3.98 -10.64 -0.50
CA ILE A 278 -3.13 -9.47 -0.80
C ILE A 278 -2.87 -9.47 -2.31
N ILE A 279 -3.43 -8.48 -3.02
CA ILE A 279 -3.29 -8.38 -4.48
C ILE A 279 -2.34 -7.27 -4.94
N GLY A 280 -1.87 -6.41 -4.03
CA GLY A 280 -0.85 -5.39 -4.31
C GLY A 280 0.54 -5.79 -3.85
N ALA A 281 1.43 -4.81 -3.71
CA ALA A 281 2.71 -5.02 -3.05
C ALA A 281 2.48 -5.49 -1.60
N PHE A 282 2.91 -6.70 -1.26
CA PHE A 282 2.79 -7.25 0.11
C PHE A 282 3.89 -6.70 1.04
N TRP A 283 4.93 -6.08 0.47
CA TRP A 283 6.12 -5.59 1.17
C TRP A 283 6.09 -4.08 1.40
N GLY A 284 6.94 -3.60 2.31
CA GLY A 284 7.05 -2.17 2.64
C GLY A 284 5.85 -1.62 3.42
N MET A 285 4.96 -2.51 3.89
CA MET A 285 3.77 -2.16 4.67
C MET A 285 3.83 -2.79 6.07
N PRO A 286 4.10 -2.00 7.12
CA PRO A 286 4.26 -2.56 8.46
C PRO A 286 2.95 -3.10 9.03
N GLY A 287 3.03 -4.24 9.73
CA GLY A 287 1.95 -4.78 10.54
C GLY A 287 1.07 -5.86 9.88
N ASN A 288 1.39 -6.31 8.66
CA ASN A 288 0.65 -7.39 7.99
C ASN A 288 0.66 -8.69 8.80
N THR A 289 1.75 -9.03 9.48
CA THR A 289 1.86 -10.24 10.32
C THR A 289 0.79 -10.33 11.41
N HIS A 290 0.52 -9.22 12.12
CA HIS A 290 -0.50 -9.20 13.17
C HIS A 290 -1.91 -9.38 12.60
N LEU A 291 -2.19 -8.74 11.47
CA LEU A 291 -3.46 -8.87 10.76
C LEU A 291 -3.66 -10.31 10.28
N LEU A 292 -2.70 -10.85 9.52
CA LEU A 292 -2.78 -12.20 8.96
C LEU A 292 -2.92 -13.25 10.06
N SER A 293 -2.18 -13.13 11.16
CA SER A 293 -2.36 -14.02 12.31
C SER A 293 -3.77 -13.94 12.90
N SER A 294 -4.32 -12.74 13.09
CA SER A 294 -5.68 -12.54 13.61
C SER A 294 -6.74 -13.14 12.68
N LEU A 295 -6.58 -12.96 11.37
CA LEU A 295 -7.50 -13.52 10.38
C LEU A 295 -7.41 -15.05 10.29
N SER A 296 -6.20 -15.61 10.42
CA SER A 296 -6.00 -17.06 10.53
C SER A 296 -6.72 -17.64 11.76
N GLU A 297 -6.60 -16.97 12.92
CA GLU A 297 -7.31 -17.38 14.15
C GLU A 297 -8.85 -17.28 14.01
N GLN A 298 -9.35 -16.35 13.20
CA GLN A 298 -10.78 -16.23 12.86
C GLN A 298 -11.23 -17.28 11.82
N GLY A 299 -10.29 -18.06 11.28
CA GLY A 299 -10.55 -19.13 10.32
C GLY A 299 -10.60 -18.69 8.86
N ALA A 300 -10.24 -17.45 8.53
CA ALA A 300 -10.19 -16.96 7.16
C ALA A 300 -9.04 -17.61 6.38
N SER A 301 -9.22 -17.79 5.07
CA SER A 301 -8.18 -18.31 4.16
C SER A 301 -7.32 -17.21 3.59
N LEU A 302 -6.01 -17.34 3.76
CA LEU A 302 -5.05 -16.28 3.49
C LEU A 302 -4.30 -16.55 2.20
N GLY A 303 -4.27 -15.57 1.31
CA GLY A 303 -3.58 -15.65 0.03
C GLY A 303 -2.73 -14.42 -0.25
N VAL A 304 -1.71 -14.59 -1.10
CA VAL A 304 -0.89 -13.50 -1.63
C VAL A 304 -0.68 -13.68 -3.13
N TYR A 305 -0.81 -12.60 -3.89
CA TYR A 305 -0.50 -12.58 -5.32
C TYR A 305 0.91 -12.01 -5.54
N LEU A 306 1.84 -12.88 -5.89
CA LEU A 306 3.27 -12.59 -6.01
C LEU A 306 3.65 -12.31 -7.46
N TYR A 307 4.35 -11.19 -7.65
CA TYR A 307 4.75 -10.69 -8.95
C TYR A 307 6.12 -11.24 -9.37
N ASP A 308 7.09 -11.19 -8.47
CA ASP A 308 8.43 -11.71 -8.67
C ASP A 308 9.15 -11.89 -7.32
N LEU A 309 10.32 -12.54 -7.36
CA LEU A 309 11.27 -12.67 -6.24
C LEU A 309 12.59 -11.94 -6.55
N ILE A 310 12.58 -10.97 -7.50
CA ILE A 310 13.80 -10.31 -8.00
C ILE A 310 14.65 -9.70 -6.88
N PRO A 311 14.09 -9.06 -5.84
CA PRO A 311 14.91 -8.52 -4.75
C PRO A 311 15.77 -9.55 -4.01
N ILE A 312 15.42 -10.84 -4.09
CA ILE A 312 16.14 -11.96 -3.47
C ILE A 312 17.03 -12.66 -4.49
N THR A 313 16.52 -12.91 -5.70
CA THR A 313 17.20 -13.72 -6.71
C THR A 313 18.20 -12.93 -7.56
N PHE A 314 17.99 -11.62 -7.67
CA PHE A 314 18.91 -10.67 -8.34
C PHE A 314 19.08 -9.39 -7.51
N PRO A 315 19.61 -9.49 -6.27
CA PRO A 315 19.75 -8.35 -5.37
C PRO A 315 20.67 -7.26 -5.91
N GLU A 316 21.61 -7.58 -6.82
CA GLU A 316 22.51 -6.64 -7.47
C GLU A 316 21.80 -5.57 -8.32
N TYR A 317 20.54 -5.81 -8.70
CA TYR A 317 19.72 -4.85 -9.43
C TYR A 317 18.76 -4.05 -8.54
N CYS A 318 18.72 -4.32 -7.24
CA CYS A 318 17.76 -3.74 -6.31
C CYS A 318 18.44 -2.80 -5.32
N ALA A 319 17.68 -1.83 -4.81
CA ALA A 319 18.13 -1.04 -3.67
C ALA A 319 18.31 -1.96 -2.45
N HIS A 320 19.42 -1.82 -1.73
CA HIS A 320 19.75 -2.68 -0.58
C HIS A 320 18.63 -2.75 0.46
N GLN A 321 18.03 -1.61 0.81
CA GLN A 321 16.91 -1.55 1.75
C GLN A 321 15.68 -2.33 1.25
N LEU A 322 15.38 -2.28 -0.06
CA LEU A 322 14.28 -3.02 -0.65
C LEU A 322 14.50 -4.53 -0.52
N THR A 323 15.73 -5.02 -0.77
CA THR A 323 16.06 -6.44 -0.59
C THR A 323 15.84 -6.89 0.86
N VAL A 324 16.26 -6.08 1.84
CA VAL A 324 16.08 -6.40 3.27
C VAL A 324 14.60 -6.46 3.64
N GLU A 325 13.82 -5.44 3.27
CA GLU A 325 12.39 -5.36 3.58
C GLU A 325 11.58 -6.45 2.89
N PHE A 326 11.81 -6.64 1.59
CA PHE A 326 11.14 -7.65 0.79
C PHE A 326 11.39 -9.06 1.34
N THR A 327 12.64 -9.38 1.70
CA THR A 327 12.99 -10.70 2.26
C THR A 327 12.25 -10.94 3.57
N ALA A 328 12.22 -9.95 4.47
CA ALA A 328 11.51 -10.05 5.73
C ALA A 328 10.00 -10.26 5.52
N ASP A 329 9.38 -9.42 4.69
CA ASP A 329 7.94 -9.47 4.39
C ASP A 329 7.54 -10.77 3.68
N LEU A 330 8.40 -11.31 2.80
CA LEU A 330 8.11 -12.55 2.08
C LEU A 330 8.14 -13.74 3.04
N CYS A 331 9.15 -13.79 3.91
CA CYS A 331 9.24 -14.82 4.92
C CYS A 331 8.02 -14.77 5.86
N GLU A 332 7.61 -13.56 6.30
CA GLU A 332 6.41 -13.35 7.12
C GLU A 332 5.14 -13.85 6.41
N ALA A 333 4.97 -13.46 5.14
CA ALA A 333 3.82 -13.86 4.34
C ALA A 333 3.77 -15.39 4.15
N LEU A 334 4.83 -16.02 3.67
CA LEU A 334 4.88 -17.46 3.36
C LEU A 334 4.67 -18.37 4.58
N GLN A 335 4.87 -17.84 5.77
CA GLN A 335 4.66 -18.55 7.01
C GLN A 335 3.18 -18.58 7.45
N LEU A 336 2.42 -17.57 7.04
CA LEU A 336 1.03 -17.36 7.46
C LEU A 336 0.00 -17.64 6.37
N VAL A 337 0.35 -17.44 5.09
CA VAL A 337 -0.58 -17.67 3.99
C VAL A 337 -0.85 -19.15 3.76
N ASP A 338 -2.07 -19.46 3.34
CA ASP A 338 -2.49 -20.81 2.99
C ASP A 338 -2.16 -21.16 1.53
N PHE A 339 -2.05 -20.16 0.66
CA PHE A 339 -1.72 -20.31 -0.77
C PHE A 339 -1.03 -19.07 -1.35
N ALA A 340 -0.34 -19.26 -2.47
CA ALA A 340 0.21 -18.17 -3.27
C ALA A 340 -0.31 -18.24 -4.71
N LEU A 341 -0.53 -17.06 -5.29
CA LEU A 341 -0.81 -16.87 -6.70
C LEU A 341 0.44 -16.28 -7.34
N ALA A 342 0.80 -16.73 -8.53
CA ALA A 342 1.97 -16.25 -9.25
C ALA A 342 1.56 -15.72 -10.63
N ILE A 343 2.25 -14.70 -11.13
CA ILE A 343 1.93 -14.11 -12.44
C ILE A 343 2.55 -14.85 -13.63
N SER A 344 3.44 -15.83 -13.40
CA SER A 344 4.09 -16.64 -14.43
C SER A 344 4.51 -18.00 -13.88
N GLU A 345 4.76 -18.97 -14.76
CA GLU A 345 5.37 -20.24 -14.39
C GLU A 345 6.79 -20.05 -13.86
N TYR A 346 7.54 -19.08 -14.42
CA TYR A 346 8.82 -18.64 -13.86
C TYR A 346 8.68 -18.22 -12.39
N THR A 347 7.83 -17.23 -12.08
CA THR A 347 7.62 -16.76 -10.70
C THR A 347 7.11 -17.90 -9.80
N ALA A 348 6.23 -18.79 -10.28
CA ALA A 348 5.77 -19.93 -9.51
C ALA A 348 6.88 -20.92 -9.16
N ARG A 349 7.83 -21.16 -10.06
CA ARG A 349 9.02 -21.98 -9.78
C ARG A 349 9.90 -21.32 -8.74
N GLU A 350 10.17 -20.03 -8.86
CA GLU A 350 10.99 -19.29 -7.89
C GLU A 350 10.37 -19.36 -6.47
N ILE A 351 9.05 -19.17 -6.34
CA ILE A 351 8.35 -19.30 -5.06
C ILE A 351 8.49 -20.72 -4.50
N LYS A 352 8.28 -21.75 -5.32
CA LYS A 352 8.38 -23.16 -4.89
C LYS A 352 9.80 -23.51 -4.48
N SER A 353 10.80 -23.07 -5.24
CA SER A 353 12.21 -23.27 -4.92
C SER A 353 12.56 -22.60 -3.59
N PHE A 354 12.16 -21.34 -3.39
CA PHE A 354 12.37 -20.61 -2.15
C PHE A 354 11.73 -21.32 -0.94
N ILE A 355 10.49 -21.80 -1.08
CA ILE A 355 9.81 -22.56 -0.03
C ILE A 355 10.60 -23.82 0.33
N GLN A 356 11.06 -24.57 -0.68
CA GLN A 356 11.79 -25.83 -0.48
C GLN A 356 13.17 -25.59 0.12
N GLU A 357 13.95 -24.64 -0.41
CA GLU A 357 15.31 -24.33 0.02
C GLU A 357 15.36 -23.87 1.49
N HIS A 358 14.37 -23.08 1.91
CA HIS A 358 14.32 -22.51 3.25
C HIS A 358 13.36 -23.23 4.20
N ASN A 359 12.87 -24.40 3.81
CA ASN A 359 11.98 -25.26 4.61
C ASN A 359 10.71 -24.55 5.11
N PHE A 360 10.16 -23.63 4.30
CA PHE A 360 8.84 -23.07 4.58
C PHE A 360 7.78 -24.15 4.42
N PRO A 361 6.66 -24.03 5.14
CA PRO A 361 5.65 -25.06 5.08
C PRO A 361 4.94 -25.04 3.72
N SER A 362 4.81 -26.21 3.09
CA SER A 362 4.34 -26.33 1.70
C SER A 362 2.95 -25.72 1.49
N ILE A 363 2.80 -24.82 0.52
CA ILE A 363 1.52 -24.22 0.15
C ILE A 363 1.23 -24.44 -1.35
N PRO A 364 -0.05 -24.51 -1.76
CA PRO A 364 -0.41 -24.48 -3.16
C PRO A 364 0.06 -23.17 -3.80
N VAL A 365 0.73 -23.27 -4.96
CA VAL A 365 1.11 -22.14 -5.79
C VAL A 365 0.45 -22.28 -7.16
N ARG A 366 -0.40 -21.32 -7.54
CA ARG A 366 -1.15 -21.35 -8.81
C ARG A 366 -0.77 -20.16 -9.70
N VAL A 367 -0.62 -20.41 -10.99
CA VAL A 367 -0.29 -19.37 -11.97
C VAL A 367 -1.57 -18.74 -12.51
N ILE A 368 -1.64 -17.42 -12.45
CA ILE A 368 -2.63 -16.56 -13.10
C ILE A 368 -1.84 -15.57 -13.93
N PRO A 369 -1.63 -15.85 -15.21
CA PRO A 369 -0.79 -15.00 -16.03
C PRO A 369 -1.52 -13.73 -16.46
N LEU A 370 -0.80 -12.61 -16.51
CA LEU A 370 -1.41 -11.28 -16.65
C LEU A 370 -1.91 -11.01 -18.07
N ALA A 371 -2.60 -9.89 -18.23
CA ALA A 371 -3.11 -9.42 -19.51
C ALA A 371 -1.96 -8.97 -20.42
N HIS A 372 -2.24 -8.94 -21.72
CA HIS A 372 -1.37 -8.36 -22.74
C HIS A 372 -1.84 -6.97 -23.16
N SER A 373 -3.02 -6.53 -22.73
CA SER A 373 -3.64 -5.27 -23.16
C SER A 373 -3.49 -4.16 -22.11
N LEU A 374 -3.44 -2.92 -22.57
CA LEU A 374 -3.63 -1.74 -21.71
C LEU A 374 -5.02 -1.79 -21.04
N THR A 375 -5.13 -1.23 -19.84
CA THR A 375 -6.42 -1.19 -19.13
C THR A 375 -7.38 -0.24 -19.86
N GLY A 376 -8.64 -0.62 -20.05
CA GLY A 376 -9.66 0.24 -20.66
C GLY A 376 -9.64 0.38 -22.19
N LEU A 377 -8.56 -0.01 -22.86
CA LEU A 377 -8.50 -0.03 -24.33
C LEU A 377 -8.80 -1.45 -24.85
N GLN A 378 -9.96 -1.62 -25.48
CA GLN A 378 -10.15 -2.82 -26.31
C GLN A 378 -9.13 -2.78 -27.45
N ALA A 379 -8.48 -3.92 -27.70
CA ALA A 379 -7.61 -4.10 -28.86
C ALA A 379 -8.43 -3.90 -30.13
N SER A 380 -8.53 -2.66 -30.59
CA SER A 380 -9.08 -2.31 -31.90
C SER A 380 -8.15 -2.98 -32.90
N SER A 381 -8.66 -4.05 -33.50
CA SER A 381 -8.01 -4.84 -34.53
C SER A 381 -7.83 -3.95 -35.75
N GLY A 382 -6.62 -3.43 -35.94
CA GLY A 382 -6.27 -2.68 -37.13
C GLY A 382 -5.05 -1.80 -36.90
N HIS A 383 -4.23 -1.67 -37.94
CA HIS A 383 -3.50 -0.44 -38.21
C HIS A 383 -4.53 0.70 -38.26
N GLY A 384 -4.90 1.25 -37.10
CA GLY A 384 -5.72 2.44 -37.03
C GLY A 384 -4.97 3.56 -37.74
N ASP A 385 -5.64 4.21 -38.68
CA ASP A 385 -5.16 5.42 -39.36
C ASP A 385 -4.49 6.34 -38.33
N ILE A 386 -3.16 6.55 -38.43
CA ILE A 386 -2.43 7.52 -37.60
C ILE A 386 -2.96 8.93 -37.84
N ALA A 387 -3.73 9.12 -38.93
CA ALA A 387 -4.44 10.33 -39.32
C ALA A 387 -5.44 10.87 -38.27
N GLY A 388 -5.66 10.18 -37.15
CA GLY A 388 -6.42 10.67 -35.98
C GLY A 388 -5.75 10.43 -34.64
N ALA A 389 -4.42 10.23 -34.59
CA ALA A 389 -3.71 10.04 -33.34
C ALA A 389 -3.67 11.34 -32.50
N ASP A 390 -4.07 11.25 -31.24
CA ASP A 390 -3.95 12.34 -30.26
C ASP A 390 -2.48 12.51 -29.85
N TRP A 391 -1.70 13.18 -30.71
CA TRP A 391 -0.37 13.67 -30.36
C TRP A 391 -0.52 14.85 -29.39
N THR A 392 0.06 14.71 -28.22
CA THR A 392 0.07 15.73 -27.16
C THR A 392 1.40 16.47 -27.14
N ASP A 393 1.52 17.58 -26.41
CA ASP A 393 2.79 18.30 -26.19
C ASP A 393 3.93 17.36 -25.75
N ALA A 394 3.62 16.29 -25.02
CA ALA A 394 4.59 15.31 -24.54
C ALA A 394 5.14 14.39 -25.66
N THR A 395 4.39 14.20 -26.74
CA THR A 395 4.68 13.24 -27.82
C THR A 395 4.81 13.88 -29.20
N GLU A 396 4.40 15.14 -29.39
CA GLU A 396 4.39 15.87 -30.68
C GLU A 396 5.76 15.83 -31.38
N ARG A 397 6.86 15.95 -30.62
CA ARG A 397 8.21 15.88 -31.18
C ARG A 397 8.56 14.54 -31.87
N LEU A 398 7.79 13.49 -31.61
CA LEU A 398 7.96 12.15 -32.20
C LEU A 398 7.04 11.93 -33.41
N GLN A 399 6.10 12.85 -33.67
CA GLN A 399 5.23 12.79 -34.83
C GLN A 399 6.07 12.76 -36.12
N GLU A 400 5.71 11.85 -37.03
CA GLU A 400 6.40 11.63 -38.33
C GLU A 400 7.87 11.18 -38.25
N ARG A 401 8.40 10.88 -37.05
CA ARG A 401 9.77 10.35 -36.90
C ARG A 401 9.79 8.83 -36.99
N ASP A 402 10.87 8.25 -37.52
CA ASP A 402 11.13 6.81 -37.45
C ASP A 402 11.82 6.49 -36.12
N PHE A 403 11.19 5.65 -35.29
CA PHE A 403 11.70 5.34 -33.97
C PHE A 403 11.44 3.90 -33.52
N VAL A 404 12.35 3.42 -32.66
CA VAL A 404 12.24 2.18 -31.92
C VAL A 404 11.88 2.51 -30.47
N LEU A 405 10.92 1.79 -29.92
CA LEU A 405 10.30 2.11 -28.63
C LEU A 405 10.70 1.12 -27.53
N CYS A 406 11.17 1.62 -26.40
CA CYS A 406 11.40 0.86 -25.17
C CYS A 406 10.54 1.45 -24.04
N VAL A 407 9.58 0.68 -23.54
CA VAL A 407 8.64 1.12 -22.50
C VAL A 407 8.99 0.41 -21.20
N CYS A 408 9.64 1.10 -20.28
CA CYS A 408 9.85 0.64 -18.90
C CYS A 408 10.49 1.75 -18.04
N THR A 409 10.34 1.64 -16.72
CA THR A 409 11.12 2.45 -15.77
C THR A 409 12.62 2.28 -16.05
N ILE A 410 13.37 3.37 -16.06
CA ILE A 410 14.81 3.34 -16.31
C ILE A 410 15.52 2.80 -15.06
N GLU A 411 15.84 1.50 -15.08
CA GLU A 411 16.50 0.74 -14.01
C GLU A 411 17.59 -0.18 -14.60
N PRO A 412 18.62 -0.57 -13.82
CA PRO A 412 19.71 -1.43 -14.29
C PRO A 412 19.24 -2.74 -14.93
N ARG A 413 18.31 -3.47 -14.28
CA ARG A 413 17.77 -4.75 -14.79
C ARG A 413 17.00 -4.63 -16.11
N LYS A 414 16.46 -3.44 -16.41
CA LYS A 414 15.72 -3.16 -17.67
C LYS A 414 16.66 -2.96 -18.84
N ASN A 415 17.97 -2.88 -18.56
CA ASN A 415 19.03 -2.99 -19.54
C ASN A 415 19.03 -1.88 -20.61
N HIS A 416 18.63 -0.66 -20.25
CA HIS A 416 18.72 0.51 -21.15
C HIS A 416 20.15 0.76 -21.64
N ARG A 417 21.15 0.37 -20.83
CA ARG A 417 22.56 0.45 -21.19
C ARG A 417 22.91 -0.41 -22.40
N TYR A 418 22.33 -1.61 -22.52
CA TYR A 418 22.48 -2.48 -23.68
C TYR A 418 22.02 -1.80 -24.97
N LEU A 419 20.88 -1.09 -24.92
CA LEU A 419 20.36 -0.36 -26.08
C LEU A 419 21.23 0.85 -26.42
N PHE A 420 21.66 1.60 -25.41
CA PHE A 420 22.59 2.72 -25.59
C PHE A 420 23.89 2.26 -26.28
N ASP A 421 24.53 1.19 -25.78
CA ASP A 421 25.78 0.71 -26.33
C ASP A 421 25.59 0.12 -27.74
N ALA A 422 24.46 -0.53 -28.02
CA ALA A 422 24.11 -1.02 -29.36
C ALA A 422 23.91 0.12 -30.36
N TRP A 423 23.13 1.16 -30.01
CA TRP A 423 22.92 2.32 -30.87
C TRP A 423 24.22 3.10 -31.12
N LYS A 424 25.04 3.27 -30.08
CA LYS A 424 26.36 3.88 -30.19
C LYS A 424 27.23 3.14 -31.20
N PHE A 425 27.29 1.81 -31.12
CA PHE A 425 28.09 0.99 -32.03
C PHE A 425 27.58 1.09 -33.47
N LEU A 426 26.27 0.96 -33.68
CA LEU A 426 25.65 1.07 -35.01
C LEU A 426 25.92 2.44 -35.66
N LYS A 427 25.84 3.53 -34.91
CA LYS A 427 26.20 4.88 -35.39
C LYS A 427 27.68 4.97 -35.76
N GLN A 428 28.58 4.40 -34.96
CA GLN A 428 30.02 4.40 -35.23
C GLN A 428 30.38 3.62 -36.51
N GLU A 429 29.61 2.59 -36.86
CA GLU A 429 29.74 1.86 -38.13
C GLU A 429 29.06 2.55 -39.32
N GLY A 430 28.45 3.72 -39.12
CA GLY A 430 27.78 4.47 -40.17
C GLY A 430 26.39 3.95 -40.54
N VAL A 431 25.76 3.13 -39.70
CA VAL A 431 24.36 2.72 -39.90
C VAL A 431 23.44 3.91 -39.60
N SER A 432 22.52 4.20 -40.52
CA SER A 432 21.43 5.17 -40.28
C SER A 432 20.41 4.54 -39.34
N VAL A 433 20.54 4.82 -38.06
CA VAL A 433 19.64 4.29 -37.01
C VAL A 433 18.40 5.18 -36.86
N PRO A 434 17.22 4.61 -36.57
CA PRO A 434 16.07 5.37 -36.12
C PRO A 434 16.30 5.91 -34.71
N ASP A 435 15.46 6.84 -34.26
CA ASP A 435 15.51 7.30 -32.88
C ASP A 435 15.20 6.15 -31.92
N LEU A 436 15.83 6.18 -30.76
CA LEU A 436 15.57 5.26 -29.67
C LEU A 436 14.80 5.97 -28.57
N VAL A 437 13.52 5.64 -28.42
CA VAL A 437 12.61 6.30 -27.48
C VAL A 437 12.49 5.46 -26.21
N PHE A 438 12.92 6.02 -25.08
CA PHE A 438 12.71 5.47 -23.76
C PHE A 438 11.47 6.12 -23.13
N VAL A 439 10.46 5.30 -22.82
CA VAL A 439 9.24 5.73 -22.12
C VAL A 439 9.23 5.14 -20.72
N GLY A 440 9.41 5.99 -19.72
CA GLY A 440 9.34 5.59 -18.33
C GLY A 440 10.02 6.57 -17.37
N ARG A 441 9.70 6.44 -16.09
CA ARG A 441 10.30 7.26 -15.03
C ARG A 441 11.76 6.84 -14.79
N LYS A 442 12.55 7.75 -14.22
CA LYS A 442 13.88 7.43 -13.69
C LYS A 442 13.74 6.56 -12.42
N GLY A 443 14.29 5.35 -12.45
CA GLY A 443 14.35 4.46 -11.30
C GLY A 443 15.59 4.66 -10.42
N TRP A 444 15.96 3.62 -9.67
CA TRP A 444 17.12 3.61 -8.77
C TRP A 444 18.42 3.19 -9.49
N HIS A 445 19.57 3.51 -8.91
CA HIS A 445 20.90 3.11 -9.39
C HIS A 445 21.23 3.46 -10.86
N VAL A 446 20.58 4.49 -11.42
CA VAL A 446 20.82 4.95 -12.81
C VAL A 446 21.54 6.29 -12.92
N GLY A 447 22.10 6.81 -11.81
CA GLY A 447 22.80 8.11 -11.81
C GLY A 447 23.89 8.21 -12.87
N ASP A 448 24.79 7.22 -12.90
CA ASP A 448 25.91 7.17 -13.85
C ASP A 448 25.43 7.01 -15.30
N PHE A 449 24.36 6.24 -15.52
CA PHE A 449 23.79 6.04 -16.85
C PHE A 449 23.13 7.32 -17.37
N MET A 450 22.37 8.04 -16.53
CA MET A 450 21.78 9.33 -16.92
C MET A 450 22.87 10.37 -17.24
N ALA A 451 23.93 10.44 -16.43
CA ALA A 451 25.06 11.32 -16.71
C ALA A 451 25.75 10.96 -18.02
N GLN A 452 25.82 9.67 -18.38
CA GLN A 452 26.34 9.24 -19.67
C GLN A 452 25.46 9.69 -20.85
N LEU A 453 24.12 9.58 -20.72
CA LEU A 453 23.19 10.09 -21.72
C LEU A 453 23.41 11.58 -21.94
N GLU A 454 23.47 12.38 -20.87
CA GLU A 454 23.72 13.83 -20.93
C GLU A 454 25.07 14.17 -21.58
N ASN A 455 26.14 13.48 -21.18
CA ASN A 455 27.49 13.71 -21.72
C ASN A 455 27.65 13.33 -23.20
N THR A 456 26.70 12.58 -23.76
CA THR A 456 26.67 12.21 -25.18
C THR A 456 25.57 12.94 -25.94
N ASP A 457 24.97 13.97 -25.35
CA ASP A 457 23.82 14.69 -25.88
C ASP A 457 22.71 13.72 -26.34
N TYR A 458 22.44 12.70 -25.51
CA TYR A 458 21.49 11.62 -25.79
C TYR A 458 21.79 10.95 -27.15
N LEU A 459 23.06 10.57 -27.35
CA LEU A 459 23.67 10.11 -28.61
C LEU A 459 23.45 11.05 -29.81
N ASP A 460 23.81 12.32 -29.67
CA ASP A 460 23.62 13.39 -30.67
C ASP A 460 22.15 13.54 -31.10
N GLY A 461 21.24 13.50 -30.12
CA GLY A 461 19.79 13.64 -30.30
C GLY A 461 19.05 12.40 -30.80
N SER A 462 19.73 11.26 -31.00
CA SER A 462 19.10 10.01 -31.45
C SER A 462 18.41 9.22 -30.33
N ILE A 463 18.61 9.57 -29.07
CA ILE A 463 17.88 9.00 -27.93
C ILE A 463 16.91 10.03 -27.39
N VAL A 464 15.68 9.60 -27.17
CA VAL A 464 14.60 10.45 -26.67
C VAL A 464 14.02 9.84 -25.40
N VAL A 465 14.06 10.56 -24.29
CA VAL A 465 13.44 10.11 -23.03
C VAL A 465 12.13 10.84 -22.79
N VAL A 466 11.05 10.09 -22.57
CA VAL A 466 9.70 10.57 -22.27
C VAL A 466 9.22 9.89 -20.99
N HIS A 467 8.47 10.60 -20.14
CA HIS A 467 7.96 10.07 -18.89
C HIS A 467 6.52 10.52 -18.63
N ASP A 468 5.85 9.84 -17.70
CA ASP A 468 4.49 10.16 -17.20
C ASP A 468 3.40 10.26 -18.28
N LEU A 469 3.50 9.44 -19.32
CA LEU A 469 2.45 9.30 -20.34
C LEU A 469 1.21 8.59 -19.78
N SER A 470 0.05 9.00 -20.27
CA SER A 470 -1.22 8.28 -20.14
C SER A 470 -1.23 7.01 -21.01
N ASP A 471 -2.13 6.06 -20.72
CA ASP A 471 -2.29 4.85 -21.55
C ASP A 471 -2.71 5.20 -23.00
N THR A 472 -3.42 6.32 -23.21
CA THR A 472 -3.78 6.84 -24.55
C THR A 472 -2.56 7.34 -25.32
N GLU A 473 -1.71 8.17 -24.70
CA GLU A 473 -0.47 8.64 -25.33
C GLU A 473 0.50 7.49 -25.60
N LEU A 474 0.59 6.54 -24.67
CA LEU A 474 1.39 5.34 -24.84
C LEU A 474 0.89 4.47 -26.00
N ALA A 475 -0.43 4.32 -26.16
CA ALA A 475 -1.04 3.64 -27.29
C ALA A 475 -0.69 4.30 -28.63
N THR A 476 -0.64 5.64 -28.68
CA THR A 476 -0.17 6.38 -29.87
C THR A 476 1.26 6.00 -30.22
N LEU A 477 2.17 5.95 -29.23
CA LEU A 477 3.56 5.56 -29.47
C LEU A 477 3.71 4.10 -29.93
N TYR A 478 2.95 3.16 -29.36
CA TYR A 478 2.95 1.78 -29.85
C TYR A 478 2.50 1.69 -31.31
N ARG A 479 1.43 2.39 -31.70
CA ARG A 479 0.95 2.39 -33.10
C ARG A 479 1.97 2.99 -34.06
N ALA A 480 2.64 4.08 -33.68
CA ALA A 480 3.54 4.83 -34.53
C ALA A 480 4.96 4.23 -34.62
N CYS A 481 5.41 3.48 -33.61
CA CYS A 481 6.77 2.94 -33.59
C CYS A 481 7.02 1.93 -34.72
N ARG A 482 8.29 1.80 -35.09
CA ARG A 482 8.76 0.81 -36.07
C ARG A 482 8.72 -0.61 -35.52
N PHE A 483 9.27 -0.79 -34.33
CA PHE A 483 9.18 -1.99 -33.51
C PHE A 483 9.57 -1.62 -32.08
N THR A 484 9.31 -2.52 -31.14
CA THR A 484 9.64 -2.30 -29.72
C THR A 484 10.82 -3.14 -29.28
N VAL A 485 11.48 -2.73 -28.21
CA VAL A 485 12.57 -3.50 -27.59
C VAL A 485 12.37 -3.58 -26.09
N PHE A 486 12.51 -4.79 -25.54
CA PHE A 486 12.35 -5.08 -24.12
C PHE A 486 13.46 -6.06 -23.66
N PRO A 487 14.70 -5.55 -23.49
CA PRO A 487 15.91 -6.36 -23.32
C PRO A 487 16.20 -6.65 -21.84
N SER A 488 15.16 -6.71 -21.00
CA SER A 488 15.29 -6.85 -19.55
C SER A 488 16.02 -8.15 -19.18
N VAL A 489 16.92 -8.06 -18.20
CA VAL A 489 17.65 -9.24 -17.70
C VAL A 489 16.71 -10.23 -17.01
N VAL A 490 15.75 -9.71 -16.24
CA VAL A 490 14.76 -10.50 -15.48
C VAL A 490 13.45 -9.73 -15.28
N GLU A 491 12.32 -10.42 -15.45
CA GLU A 491 10.97 -9.93 -15.13
C GLU A 491 10.06 -11.02 -14.57
N GLY A 492 9.06 -10.60 -13.79
CA GLY A 492 7.96 -11.49 -13.40
C GLY A 492 6.93 -11.76 -14.51
N TRP A 493 6.73 -10.81 -15.45
CA TRP A 493 5.83 -10.99 -16.61
C TRP A 493 6.33 -10.28 -17.87
N GLY A 494 6.46 -8.94 -17.83
CA GLY A 494 6.76 -8.13 -19.00
C GLY A 494 5.52 -7.57 -19.68
N LEU A 495 4.74 -6.74 -18.96
CA LEU A 495 3.59 -6.02 -19.54
C LEU A 495 3.92 -5.31 -20.86
N PRO A 496 5.05 -4.58 -21.00
CA PRO A 496 5.39 -3.88 -22.24
C PRO A 496 5.54 -4.79 -23.48
N LEU A 497 6.01 -6.02 -23.25
CA LEU A 497 6.15 -7.05 -24.29
C LEU A 497 4.76 -7.48 -24.79
N GLY A 498 3.85 -7.79 -23.86
CA GLY A 498 2.48 -8.16 -24.20
C GLY A 498 1.72 -7.01 -24.87
N GLU A 499 1.91 -5.78 -24.39
CA GLU A 499 1.33 -4.56 -24.94
C GLU A 499 1.75 -4.38 -26.40
N SER A 500 3.05 -4.49 -26.70
CA SER A 500 3.57 -4.43 -28.07
C SER A 500 2.86 -5.40 -29.02
N LEU A 501 2.77 -6.68 -28.62
CA LEU A 501 2.07 -7.70 -29.40
C LEU A 501 0.58 -7.39 -29.57
N SER A 502 -0.06 -6.81 -28.56
CA SER A 502 -1.48 -6.42 -28.64
C SER A 502 -1.75 -5.31 -29.65
N PHE A 503 -0.75 -4.45 -29.92
CA PHE A 503 -0.78 -3.46 -30.99
C PHE A 503 -0.30 -4.01 -32.34
N GLY A 504 -0.02 -5.31 -32.43
CA GLY A 504 0.47 -5.94 -33.65
C GLY A 504 1.92 -5.59 -33.99
N LYS A 505 2.69 -5.09 -33.02
CA LYS A 505 4.09 -4.65 -33.20
C LYS A 505 5.06 -5.77 -32.85
N LEU A 506 6.10 -5.92 -33.68
CA LEU A 506 7.24 -6.76 -33.33
C LEU A 506 7.91 -6.22 -32.07
N CYS A 507 8.19 -7.12 -31.13
CA CYS A 507 9.10 -6.83 -30.03
C CYS A 507 10.38 -7.66 -30.16
N VAL A 508 11.53 -7.01 -30.03
CA VAL A 508 12.80 -7.69 -29.70
C VAL A 508 12.86 -7.82 -28.18
N SER A 509 12.89 -9.02 -27.63
CA SER A 509 12.86 -9.23 -26.17
C SER A 509 13.90 -10.23 -25.71
N SER A 510 14.20 -10.25 -24.42
CA SER A 510 15.12 -11.22 -23.85
C SER A 510 14.53 -12.62 -23.77
N ASN A 511 15.37 -13.65 -23.90
CA ASN A 511 14.97 -15.07 -23.79
C ASN A 511 14.98 -15.63 -22.36
N THR A 512 14.95 -14.76 -21.34
CA THR A 512 15.13 -15.12 -19.93
C THR A 512 13.83 -14.99 -19.12
N SER A 513 13.79 -15.60 -17.94
CA SER A 513 12.68 -15.48 -16.97
C SER A 513 11.30 -15.77 -17.58
N SER A 514 10.35 -14.84 -17.45
CA SER A 514 8.96 -14.98 -17.91
C SER A 514 8.72 -14.51 -19.36
N MET A 515 9.67 -13.82 -19.99
CA MET A 515 9.49 -13.27 -21.35
C MET A 515 9.10 -14.31 -22.40
N PRO A 516 9.66 -15.55 -22.41
CA PRO A 516 9.21 -16.60 -23.32
C PRO A 516 7.75 -17.02 -23.14
N GLU A 517 7.20 -16.90 -21.94
CA GLU A 517 5.78 -17.20 -21.65
C GLU A 517 4.84 -16.16 -22.27
N VAL A 518 5.28 -14.90 -22.33
CA VAL A 518 4.52 -13.78 -22.88
C VAL A 518 4.68 -13.68 -24.39
N GLY A 519 5.92 -13.71 -24.88
CA GLY A 519 6.26 -13.49 -26.28
C GLY A 519 6.03 -14.70 -27.19
N GLN A 520 6.13 -15.92 -26.65
CA GLN A 520 5.99 -17.18 -27.39
C GLN A 520 6.86 -17.19 -28.67
N ASP A 521 6.32 -17.65 -29.80
CA ASP A 521 6.99 -17.68 -31.10
C ASP A 521 6.74 -16.42 -31.96
N LEU A 522 6.26 -15.33 -31.33
CA LEU A 522 5.80 -14.11 -31.98
C LEU A 522 6.70 -12.90 -31.72
N VAL A 523 7.89 -13.14 -31.17
CA VAL A 523 8.89 -12.12 -30.83
C VAL A 523 10.26 -12.57 -31.33
N GLU A 524 11.15 -11.61 -31.51
CA GLU A 524 12.55 -11.87 -31.80
C GLU A 524 13.33 -11.89 -30.47
N TYR A 525 13.96 -13.01 -30.14
CA TYR A 525 14.68 -13.12 -28.88
C TYR A 525 16.16 -12.75 -29.01
N VAL A 526 16.70 -12.10 -27.98
CA VAL A 526 18.13 -11.85 -27.81
C VAL A 526 18.59 -12.27 -26.41
N ASP A 527 19.84 -12.70 -26.25
CA ASP A 527 20.44 -12.82 -24.92
C ASP A 527 20.73 -11.41 -24.34
N PRO A 528 20.14 -11.04 -23.18
CA PRO A 528 20.34 -9.72 -22.57
C PRO A 528 21.79 -9.43 -22.15
N LEU A 529 22.65 -10.44 -22.09
CA LEU A 529 24.06 -10.32 -21.72
C LEU A 529 24.99 -10.37 -22.96
N ASN A 530 24.45 -10.68 -24.14
CA ASN A 530 25.21 -10.76 -25.38
C ASN A 530 24.94 -9.54 -26.27
N LEU A 531 25.70 -8.46 -26.06
CA LEU A 531 25.55 -7.22 -26.82
C LEU A 531 25.77 -7.41 -28.33
N ARG A 532 26.68 -8.32 -28.73
CA ARG A 532 27.00 -8.54 -30.14
C ARG A 532 25.80 -9.10 -30.92
N GLU A 533 25.13 -10.09 -30.34
CA GLU A 533 23.91 -10.68 -30.91
C GLU A 533 22.79 -9.63 -31.03
N GLY A 534 22.65 -8.77 -30.02
CA GLY A 534 21.73 -7.62 -30.07
C GLY A 534 22.04 -6.68 -31.23
N ILE A 535 23.29 -6.25 -31.36
CA ILE A 535 23.74 -5.39 -32.45
C ILE A 535 23.45 -6.01 -33.83
N GLU A 536 23.74 -7.30 -34.00
CA GLU A 536 23.46 -8.03 -35.24
C GLU A 536 21.96 -8.08 -35.55
N THR A 537 21.14 -8.32 -34.53
CA THR A 537 19.67 -8.34 -34.63
C THR A 537 19.10 -6.96 -34.96
N PHE A 538 19.49 -5.91 -34.23
CA PHE A 538 19.02 -4.55 -34.49
C PHE A 538 19.46 -4.07 -35.87
N ARG A 539 20.71 -4.33 -36.28
CA ARG A 539 21.18 -3.99 -37.64
C ARG A 539 20.28 -4.61 -38.70
N ARG A 540 19.95 -5.90 -38.55
CA ARG A 540 19.06 -6.61 -39.48
C ARG A 540 17.68 -5.97 -39.55
N LEU A 541 17.01 -5.75 -38.41
CA LEU A 541 15.65 -5.20 -38.37
C LEU A 541 15.58 -3.72 -38.80
N ILE A 542 16.63 -2.93 -38.53
CA ILE A 542 16.74 -1.53 -38.99
C ILE A 542 16.97 -1.46 -40.51
N THR A 543 17.76 -2.37 -41.08
CA THR A 543 18.09 -2.33 -42.51
C THR A 543 17.07 -3.05 -43.39
N LYS A 544 16.36 -4.05 -42.87
CA LYS A 544 15.37 -4.86 -43.62
C LYS A 544 13.94 -4.62 -43.09
N ARG A 545 13.30 -3.57 -43.58
CA ARG A 545 11.94 -3.20 -43.15
C ARG A 545 10.90 -4.29 -43.45
N ASP A 546 10.99 -4.94 -44.61
CA ASP A 546 10.08 -6.00 -45.03
C ASP A 546 10.04 -7.19 -44.03
N GLU A 547 11.14 -7.42 -43.30
CA GLU A 547 11.21 -8.47 -42.27
C GLU A 547 10.37 -8.11 -41.04
N VAL A 548 10.35 -6.83 -40.65
CA VAL A 548 9.48 -6.33 -39.59
C VAL A 548 8.02 -6.42 -40.03
N ASP A 549 7.70 -6.06 -41.27
CA ASP A 549 6.34 -6.12 -41.81
C ASP A 549 5.80 -7.57 -41.86
N GLU A 550 6.66 -8.56 -42.12
CA GLU A 550 6.29 -9.99 -42.04
C GLU A 550 6.01 -10.42 -40.60
N TRP A 551 6.82 -9.98 -39.64
CA TRP A 551 6.56 -10.21 -38.22
C TRP A 551 5.23 -9.61 -37.78
N GLU A 552 4.94 -8.36 -38.13
CA GLU A 552 3.68 -7.69 -37.78
C GLU A 552 2.46 -8.43 -38.39
N ARG A 553 2.55 -8.87 -39.65
CA ARG A 553 1.49 -9.70 -40.28
C ARG A 553 1.29 -11.04 -39.55
N ARG A 554 2.37 -11.68 -39.10
CA ARG A 554 2.30 -12.91 -38.30
C ARG A 554 1.65 -12.65 -36.94
N ILE A 555 2.01 -11.57 -36.26
CA ILE A 555 1.46 -11.21 -34.95
C ILE A 555 -0.05 -10.94 -35.09
N GLN A 556 -0.45 -10.11 -36.05
CA GLN A 556 -1.87 -9.80 -36.27
C GLN A 556 -2.73 -11.03 -36.58
N SER A 557 -2.16 -12.04 -37.25
CA SER A 557 -2.90 -13.27 -37.61
C SER A 557 -2.91 -14.33 -36.51
N LYS A 558 -1.94 -14.35 -35.60
CA LYS A 558 -1.76 -15.44 -34.63
C LYS A 558 -1.93 -15.01 -33.17
N PHE A 559 -1.64 -13.76 -32.83
CA PHE A 559 -1.66 -13.30 -31.46
C PHE A 559 -3.08 -13.08 -30.96
N HIS A 560 -3.42 -13.72 -29.86
CA HIS A 560 -4.71 -13.56 -29.19
C HIS A 560 -4.46 -12.95 -27.81
N PRO A 561 -4.64 -11.61 -27.65
CA PRO A 561 -4.29 -10.94 -26.41
C PRO A 561 -5.22 -11.41 -25.26
N ARG A 562 -4.61 -11.83 -24.16
CA ARG A 562 -5.34 -11.97 -22.88
C ARG A 562 -5.79 -10.59 -22.40
N SER A 563 -7.08 -10.43 -22.10
CA SER A 563 -7.64 -9.21 -21.52
C SER A 563 -7.64 -9.24 -19.99
N TRP A 564 -7.77 -8.07 -19.35
CA TRP A 564 -7.95 -7.96 -17.91
C TRP A 564 -9.21 -8.65 -17.39
N GLU A 565 -10.26 -8.71 -18.20
CA GLU A 565 -11.47 -9.49 -17.90
C GLU A 565 -11.13 -10.98 -17.73
N HIS A 566 -10.34 -11.56 -18.65
CA HIS A 566 -9.90 -12.95 -18.54
C HIS A 566 -9.06 -13.18 -17.28
N VAL A 567 -8.14 -12.25 -16.97
CA VAL A 567 -7.33 -12.31 -15.74
C VAL A 567 -8.21 -12.29 -14.50
N ALA A 568 -9.17 -11.38 -14.42
CA ALA A 568 -10.06 -11.25 -13.27
C ALA A 568 -10.96 -12.47 -13.09
N LYS A 569 -11.56 -12.98 -14.17
CA LYS A 569 -12.34 -14.24 -14.17
C LYS A 569 -11.50 -15.42 -13.69
N GLN A 570 -10.30 -15.58 -14.25
CA GLN A 570 -9.38 -16.64 -13.85
C GLN A 570 -8.96 -16.49 -12.39
N PHE A 571 -8.68 -15.28 -11.94
CA PHE A 571 -8.32 -14.97 -10.56
C PHE A 571 -9.43 -15.43 -9.60
N LEU A 572 -10.66 -14.97 -9.80
CA LEU A 572 -11.78 -15.35 -8.94
C LEU A 572 -12.04 -16.86 -8.96
N SER A 573 -11.99 -17.49 -10.13
CA SER A 573 -12.18 -18.94 -10.28
C SER A 573 -11.10 -19.75 -9.57
N VAL A 574 -9.82 -19.41 -9.77
CA VAL A 574 -8.69 -20.11 -9.15
C VAL A 574 -8.69 -19.91 -7.63
N THR A 575 -8.96 -18.69 -7.16
CA THR A 575 -9.09 -18.43 -5.72
C THR A 575 -10.23 -19.26 -5.13
N SER A 576 -11.40 -19.29 -5.77
CA SER A 576 -12.55 -20.08 -5.29
C SER A 576 -12.27 -21.59 -5.25
N ASP A 577 -11.60 -22.12 -6.28
CA ASP A 577 -11.15 -23.52 -6.32
C ASP A 577 -10.18 -23.82 -5.15
N LEU A 578 -9.22 -22.94 -4.89
CA LEU A 578 -8.31 -23.08 -3.74
C LEU A 578 -9.06 -23.06 -2.41
N LEU A 579 -10.03 -22.15 -2.23
CA LEU A 579 -10.82 -22.09 -1.01
C LEU A 579 -11.60 -23.37 -0.75
N SER A 580 -12.20 -23.95 -1.79
CA SER A 580 -12.92 -25.22 -1.66
C SER A 580 -12.02 -26.39 -1.22
N LYS A 581 -10.74 -26.35 -1.62
CA LYS A 581 -9.75 -27.38 -1.27
C LYS A 581 -9.10 -27.17 0.09
N LEU A 582 -9.09 -25.93 0.57
CA LEU A 582 -8.55 -25.55 1.87
C LEU A 582 -9.60 -25.64 2.98
N ASP A 583 -10.88 -25.77 2.65
CA ASP A 583 -11.92 -25.94 3.65
C ASP A 583 -11.71 -27.23 4.47
N GLY A 584 -11.80 -27.10 5.79
CA GLY A 584 -11.54 -28.19 6.74
C GLY A 584 -10.06 -28.59 6.90
N VAL A 585 -9.13 -28.00 6.15
CA VAL A 585 -7.69 -28.19 6.39
C VAL A 585 -7.29 -27.46 7.68
N GLU A 586 -6.53 -28.15 8.54
CA GLU A 586 -6.04 -27.55 9.78
C GLU A 586 -5.15 -26.34 9.46
N LYS A 587 -5.58 -25.17 9.94
CA LYS A 587 -4.90 -23.91 9.76
C LYS A 587 -3.57 -23.94 10.50
N ARG A 588 -2.53 -23.38 9.87
CA ARG A 588 -1.24 -23.23 10.52
C ARG A 588 -1.32 -22.09 11.51
N HIS A 589 -1.00 -22.40 12.76
CA HIS A 589 -0.91 -21.39 13.78
C HIS A 589 0.50 -21.39 14.32
N SER A 590 1.11 -20.21 14.21
CA SER A 590 2.37 -19.83 14.80
C SER A 590 3.66 -20.41 14.19
N PRO A 591 4.63 -19.53 13.93
CA PRO A 591 6.00 -19.94 13.65
C PRO A 591 6.71 -20.54 14.85
N ARG A 592 7.71 -21.38 14.54
CA ARG A 592 8.39 -22.24 15.52
C ARG A 592 9.58 -21.53 16.13
N LEU A 593 9.56 -21.35 17.45
CA LEU A 593 10.71 -20.92 18.21
C LEU A 593 11.70 -22.10 18.32
N ARG A 594 13.01 -21.80 18.30
CA ARG A 594 14.04 -22.82 18.50
C ARG A 594 14.24 -23.11 19.99
N SER A 595 14.24 -24.39 20.34
CA SER A 595 14.53 -24.84 21.70
C SER A 595 15.97 -24.46 22.08
N GLY A 596 16.15 -23.85 23.26
CA GLY A 596 17.45 -23.50 23.85
C GLY A 596 18.12 -22.23 23.30
N ILE A 597 17.52 -21.55 22.32
CA ILE A 597 18.08 -20.34 21.71
C ILE A 597 17.21 -19.13 22.09
N PRO A 598 17.74 -18.14 22.83
CA PRO A 598 17.01 -16.91 23.10
C PRO A 598 16.73 -16.12 21.82
N LEU A 599 15.47 -15.74 21.62
CA LEU A 599 15.06 -14.77 20.62
C LEU A 599 14.98 -13.39 21.27
N ARG A 600 15.78 -12.43 20.79
CA ARG A 600 15.67 -11.03 21.22
C ARG A 600 14.61 -10.33 20.40
N VAL A 601 13.70 -9.62 21.06
CA VAL A 601 12.63 -8.87 20.39
C VAL A 601 13.20 -7.70 19.58
N SER A 602 14.33 -7.13 20.00
CA SER A 602 15.07 -6.14 19.21
C SER A 602 15.58 -6.70 17.88
N ASP A 603 15.79 -8.03 17.79
CA ASP A 603 16.10 -8.66 16.52
C ASP A 603 14.87 -8.71 15.61
N LEU A 604 13.66 -8.37 16.04
CA LEU A 604 12.53 -8.17 15.11
C LEU A 604 12.55 -6.79 14.44
N VAL A 605 13.40 -5.86 14.91
CA VAL A 605 13.52 -4.53 14.32
C VAL A 605 14.19 -4.64 12.95
N ARG A 606 13.54 -4.07 11.93
CA ARG A 606 14.04 -3.96 10.56
C ARG A 606 15.12 -2.87 10.49
N THR A 607 16.32 -3.17 10.98
CA THR A 607 17.43 -2.20 11.14
C THR A 607 18.21 -1.91 9.85
N GLY A 608 17.68 -2.26 8.67
CA GLY A 608 18.39 -2.14 7.40
C GLY A 608 19.65 -3.01 7.29
N LYS A 609 19.95 -3.84 8.30
CA LYS A 609 21.04 -4.82 8.25
C LYS A 609 20.57 -6.05 7.47
N THR A 610 21.39 -6.52 6.54
CA THR A 610 21.16 -7.81 5.88
C THR A 610 21.17 -8.91 6.93
N ARG A 611 20.08 -9.67 7.02
CA ARG A 611 20.00 -10.90 7.79
C ARG A 611 19.90 -12.08 6.85
N SER A 612 20.31 -13.25 7.31
CA SER A 612 20.08 -14.45 6.52
C SER A 612 18.58 -14.76 6.51
N ILE A 613 18.11 -15.46 5.47
CA ILE A 613 16.72 -15.93 5.41
C ILE A 613 16.40 -16.81 6.61
N GLN A 614 17.39 -17.59 7.08
CA GLN A 614 17.24 -18.42 8.26
C GLN A 614 17.02 -17.60 9.53
N ASP A 615 17.70 -16.47 9.67
CA ASP A 615 17.47 -15.54 10.79
C ASP A 615 16.02 -15.01 10.72
N HIS A 616 15.54 -14.61 9.54
CA HIS A 616 14.15 -14.14 9.41
C HIS A 616 13.13 -15.20 9.85
N VAL A 617 13.32 -16.46 9.45
CA VAL A 617 12.47 -17.58 9.90
C VAL A 617 12.48 -17.73 11.42
N ASP A 618 13.65 -17.64 12.04
CA ASP A 618 13.81 -17.81 13.48
C ASP A 618 13.22 -16.65 14.28
N LEU A 619 13.36 -15.43 13.78
CA LEU A 619 12.86 -14.21 14.37
C LEU A 619 11.32 -14.19 14.39
N GLN A 620 10.70 -14.66 13.31
CA GLN A 620 9.24 -14.62 13.16
C GLN A 620 8.49 -15.49 14.16
N ALA A 621 9.16 -16.47 14.79
CA ALA A 621 8.64 -17.41 15.79
C ALA A 621 7.76 -16.80 16.89
N LEU A 622 7.96 -15.52 17.20
CA LEU A 622 7.25 -14.82 18.26
C LEU A 622 6.12 -13.96 17.72
N ILE A 623 4.88 -14.44 17.89
CA ILE A 623 3.71 -13.61 17.64
C ILE A 623 3.39 -12.83 18.91
N LEU A 624 3.70 -11.55 18.87
CA LEU A 624 3.15 -10.58 19.78
C LEU A 624 1.68 -10.32 19.37
N SER A 625 0.72 -10.74 20.20
CA SER A 625 -0.71 -10.44 19.95
C SER A 625 -0.97 -8.92 19.89
N GLY A 626 -2.10 -8.45 19.35
CA GLY A 626 -2.38 -7.02 19.06
C GLY A 626 -2.27 -6.01 20.23
N ASN A 627 -1.92 -6.46 21.44
CA ASN A 627 -1.63 -5.64 22.61
C ASN A 627 -0.12 -5.41 22.84
N TRP A 628 0.68 -5.34 21.78
CA TRP A 628 2.08 -4.93 21.84
C TRP A 628 2.32 -3.78 20.86
N TYR A 629 3.18 -2.83 21.24
CA TYR A 629 3.72 -1.87 20.29
C TYR A 629 4.74 -2.55 19.36
N PRO A 630 5.00 -1.99 18.17
CA PRO A 630 6.04 -2.49 17.29
C PRO A 630 7.39 -2.64 18.02
N PRO A 631 8.18 -3.67 17.70
CA PRO A 631 9.53 -3.83 18.25
C PRO A 631 10.41 -2.60 18.05
N GLU A 632 11.21 -2.30 19.06
CA GLU A 632 12.21 -1.25 19.14
C GLU A 632 13.59 -1.84 19.47
N ASN A 633 14.65 -1.02 19.44
CA ASN A 633 16.03 -1.50 19.60
C ASN A 633 16.32 -2.19 20.95
N PHE A 634 15.43 -2.09 21.94
CA PHE A 634 15.53 -2.83 23.21
C PHE A 634 14.60 -4.06 23.25
N GLY A 635 13.49 -4.06 22.50
CA GLY A 635 12.37 -4.97 22.68
C GLY A 635 11.03 -4.34 22.31
N ALA A 636 9.91 -4.87 22.80
CA ALA A 636 8.56 -4.36 22.49
C ALA A 636 7.79 -3.99 23.75
N TRP A 637 7.25 -2.78 23.81
CA TRP A 637 6.38 -2.35 24.91
C TRP A 637 5.00 -3.03 24.84
N MET A 638 4.49 -3.51 25.97
CA MET A 638 3.10 -3.99 26.05
C MET A 638 2.15 -2.79 25.97
N LYS A 639 1.14 -2.86 25.10
CA LYS A 639 0.11 -1.85 24.92
C LYS A 639 -1.04 -2.10 25.90
N GLY A 640 -1.36 -1.11 26.73
CA GLY A 640 -2.45 -1.23 27.72
C GLY A 640 -2.07 -2.06 28.94
N SER A 641 -3.02 -2.81 29.50
CA SER A 641 -2.87 -3.55 30.76
C SER A 641 -2.89 -5.07 30.63
N SER A 642 -2.90 -5.60 29.41
CA SER A 642 -2.85 -7.03 29.16
C SER A 642 -2.23 -7.33 27.82
N GLY A 643 -1.47 -8.42 27.73
CA GLY A 643 -0.87 -8.90 26.50
C GLY A 643 -0.83 -10.42 26.47
N ASN A 644 -0.67 -11.00 25.28
CA ASN A 644 -0.40 -12.42 25.10
C ASN A 644 0.87 -12.59 24.27
N ILE A 645 1.68 -13.57 24.64
CA ILE A 645 2.84 -14.04 23.88
C ILE A 645 2.52 -15.46 23.42
N ARG A 646 2.64 -15.72 22.11
CA ARG A 646 2.39 -17.04 21.52
C ARG A 646 3.52 -17.43 20.58
N PHE A 647 3.98 -18.67 20.68
CA PHE A 647 4.96 -19.26 19.77
C PHE A 647 4.78 -20.77 19.68
N ALA A 648 5.10 -21.36 18.52
CA ALA A 648 5.11 -22.82 18.34
C ALA A 648 6.42 -23.40 18.85
N THR A 649 6.39 -24.62 19.40
CA THR A 649 7.56 -25.23 20.07
C THR A 649 8.23 -26.35 19.27
N GLY A 650 7.49 -26.97 18.34
CA GLY A 650 7.91 -28.23 17.71
C GLY A 650 7.90 -29.45 18.64
N LEU A 651 7.58 -29.28 19.93
CA LEU A 651 7.38 -30.37 20.88
C LEU A 651 5.99 -30.98 20.68
N SER A 652 5.81 -32.25 21.07
CA SER A 652 4.50 -32.90 21.02
C SER A 652 3.54 -32.30 22.06
N ALA A 653 2.24 -32.25 21.71
CA ALA A 653 1.20 -31.79 22.62
C ALA A 653 1.24 -32.55 23.95
N GLY A 654 1.06 -31.84 25.06
CA GLY A 654 1.16 -32.41 26.42
C GLY A 654 2.56 -32.40 27.03
N ARG A 655 3.63 -32.17 26.23
CA ARG A 655 4.99 -31.96 26.78
C ARG A 655 5.02 -30.69 27.64
N THR A 656 5.88 -30.69 28.66
CA THR A 656 6.11 -29.50 29.48
C THR A 656 7.36 -28.78 28.98
N ALA A 657 7.26 -27.48 28.74
CA ALA A 657 8.40 -26.62 28.43
C ALA A 657 8.74 -25.71 29.63
N ILE A 658 10.02 -25.42 29.78
CA ILE A 658 10.52 -24.35 30.64
C ILE A 658 10.73 -23.12 29.75
N ILE A 659 10.17 -21.99 30.16
CA ILE A 659 10.19 -20.75 29.39
C ILE A 659 10.95 -19.70 30.17
N HIS A 660 11.86 -19.00 29.51
CA HIS A 660 12.61 -17.88 30.02
C HIS A 660 12.15 -16.61 29.30
N LEU A 661 11.74 -15.61 30.07
CA LEU A 661 11.33 -14.32 29.56
C LEU A 661 12.18 -13.23 30.21
N GLU A 662 12.65 -12.28 29.40
CA GLU A 662 13.26 -11.05 29.90
C GLU A 662 12.36 -9.87 29.61
N PHE A 663 12.18 -9.02 30.62
CA PHE A 663 11.40 -7.79 30.53
C PHE A 663 12.18 -6.59 31.06
N VAL A 664 11.76 -5.41 30.65
CA VAL A 664 12.10 -4.13 31.26
C VAL A 664 10.82 -3.43 31.70
N THR A 665 10.94 -2.59 32.72
CA THR A 665 9.83 -1.77 33.23
C THR A 665 10.03 -0.31 32.88
N ALA A 666 8.92 0.39 32.69
CA ALA A 666 8.95 1.82 32.39
C ALA A 666 9.35 2.65 33.62
N ALA A 667 9.87 3.86 33.38
CA ALA A 667 10.32 4.76 34.45
C ALA A 667 9.17 5.24 35.38
N ASN A 668 7.93 5.12 34.93
CA ASN A 668 6.69 5.47 35.65
C ASN A 668 5.96 4.24 36.21
N ALA A 669 6.57 3.04 36.19
CA ALA A 669 5.93 1.79 36.60
C ALA A 669 6.02 1.52 38.12
N ASP A 670 6.14 2.56 38.95
CA ASP A 670 6.19 2.40 40.40
C ASP A 670 4.91 1.74 40.93
N GLN A 671 5.06 0.64 41.66
CA GLN A 671 3.97 -0.16 42.23
C GLN A 671 3.09 -0.89 41.20
N VAL A 672 3.58 -1.17 40.00
CA VAL A 672 2.89 -2.06 39.07
C VAL A 672 3.10 -3.51 39.50
N LYS A 673 2.03 -4.30 39.41
CA LYS A 673 2.06 -5.76 39.56
C LYS A 673 1.82 -6.42 38.23
N VAL A 674 2.65 -7.39 37.89
CA VAL A 674 2.53 -8.16 36.65
C VAL A 674 2.11 -9.57 37.00
N VAL A 675 1.06 -10.03 36.34
CA VAL A 675 0.46 -11.34 36.54
C VAL A 675 0.70 -12.17 35.28
N PHE A 676 1.45 -13.26 35.43
CA PHE A 676 1.74 -14.20 34.35
C PHE A 676 0.84 -15.43 34.48
N SER A 677 0.27 -15.89 33.37
CA SER A 677 -0.59 -17.07 33.32
C SER A 677 -0.19 -17.99 32.17
N THR A 678 -0.14 -19.29 32.45
CA THR A 678 0.16 -20.34 31.48
C THR A 678 -0.85 -21.49 31.63
N SER A 679 -0.76 -22.50 30.75
CA SER A 679 -1.59 -23.72 30.82
C SER A 679 -1.37 -24.57 32.08
N LEU A 680 -0.22 -24.44 32.76
CA LEU A 680 0.13 -25.25 33.94
C LEU A 680 0.10 -24.48 35.27
N GLN A 681 0.39 -23.18 35.24
CA GLN A 681 0.63 -22.43 36.46
C GLN A 681 -0.53 -21.47 36.76
N PRO A 682 -1.09 -21.48 37.98
CA PRO A 682 -1.97 -20.40 38.42
C PRO A 682 -1.20 -19.08 38.39
N ALA A 683 -1.95 -17.99 38.24
CA ALA A 683 -1.38 -16.70 37.88
C ALA A 683 -0.28 -16.25 38.87
N GLN A 684 0.97 -16.13 38.42
CA GLN A 684 2.09 -15.68 39.25
C GLN A 684 2.09 -14.15 39.27
N GLU A 685 1.85 -13.55 40.44
CA GLU A 685 1.90 -12.10 40.63
C GLU A 685 3.31 -11.67 41.10
N LEU A 686 3.88 -10.69 40.39
CA LEU A 686 5.22 -10.16 40.66
C LEU A 686 5.11 -8.63 40.79
N SER A 687 5.59 -8.10 41.92
CA SER A 687 5.68 -6.64 42.11
C SER A 687 6.94 -6.14 41.42
N VAL A 688 6.79 -5.10 40.60
CA VAL A 688 7.91 -4.54 39.82
C VAL A 688 8.17 -3.09 40.21
N SER A 689 9.43 -2.69 40.14
CA SER A 689 9.88 -1.30 40.38
C SER A 689 10.26 -0.64 39.05
N ALA A 690 10.19 0.69 38.98
CA ALA A 690 10.54 1.43 37.76
C ALA A 690 11.97 1.15 37.27
N SER A 691 12.14 1.15 35.93
CA SER A 691 13.44 1.03 35.24
C SER A 691 14.25 -0.22 35.60
N GLN A 692 13.59 -1.29 36.03
CA GLN A 692 14.19 -2.57 36.37
C GLN A 692 14.11 -3.56 35.20
N SER A 693 15.19 -4.33 34.99
CA SER A 693 15.20 -5.55 34.18
C SER A 693 14.76 -6.76 35.01
N LEU A 694 13.91 -7.60 34.44
CA LEU A 694 13.29 -8.75 35.09
C LEU A 694 13.53 -9.99 34.25
N SER A 695 14.05 -11.06 34.86
CA SER A 695 14.13 -12.38 34.25
C SER A 695 13.16 -13.33 34.96
N ILE A 696 12.30 -13.97 34.18
CA ILE A 696 11.18 -14.77 34.70
C ILE A 696 11.25 -16.15 34.07
N ARG A 697 11.13 -17.17 34.92
CA ARG A 697 11.07 -18.56 34.53
C ARG A 697 9.67 -19.11 34.76
N LEU A 698 9.02 -19.55 33.69
CA LEU A 698 7.68 -20.13 33.71
C LEU A 698 7.71 -21.60 33.27
N ARG A 699 6.61 -22.32 33.55
CA ARG A 699 6.34 -23.64 32.96
C ARG A 699 5.00 -23.61 32.24
N ALA A 700 4.93 -24.22 31.06
CA ALA A 700 3.69 -24.42 30.33
C ALA A 700 3.64 -25.81 29.69
N VAL A 701 2.43 -26.35 29.55
CA VAL A 701 2.17 -27.51 28.69
C VAL A 701 1.93 -27.01 27.28
N VAL A 702 2.55 -27.71 26.33
CA VAL A 702 2.34 -27.54 24.90
C VAL A 702 0.89 -27.89 24.57
N GLU A 703 0.18 -26.94 23.97
CA GLU A 703 -1.23 -27.07 23.59
C GLU A 703 -1.41 -28.11 22.48
N LYS A 704 -2.67 -28.47 22.17
CA LYS A 704 -2.98 -29.42 21.10
C LYS A 704 -2.44 -28.99 19.73
N THR A 705 -2.33 -27.69 19.50
CA THR A 705 -1.79 -27.09 18.27
C THR A 705 -0.26 -27.15 18.19
N GLY A 706 0.44 -27.55 19.25
CA GLY A 706 1.91 -27.48 19.34
C GLY A 706 2.46 -26.15 19.89
N ASP A 707 1.56 -25.24 20.27
CA ASP A 707 1.88 -23.89 20.74
C ASP A 707 1.99 -23.79 22.25
N ILE A 708 2.60 -22.69 22.68
CA ILE A 708 2.52 -22.18 24.05
C ILE A 708 1.98 -20.76 24.01
N SER A 709 0.94 -20.52 24.82
CA SER A 709 0.42 -19.18 25.09
C SER A 709 0.75 -18.72 26.51
N ILE A 710 1.18 -17.47 26.64
CA ILE A 710 1.52 -16.83 27.92
C ILE A 710 0.72 -15.54 28.04
N GLY A 711 -0.28 -15.56 28.92
CA GLY A 711 -1.09 -14.38 29.22
C GLY A 711 -0.41 -13.49 30.26
N LEU A 712 -0.37 -12.19 29.99
CA LEU A 712 0.15 -11.15 30.88
C LEU A 712 -0.97 -10.16 31.24
N LYS A 713 -1.03 -9.77 32.51
CA LYS A 713 -1.89 -8.68 32.99
C LYS A 713 -1.13 -7.78 33.95
N THR A 714 -1.31 -6.47 33.84
CA THR A 714 -0.75 -5.51 34.78
C THR A 714 -1.85 -4.92 35.65
N ARG A 715 -1.53 -4.69 36.93
CA ARG A 715 -2.39 -4.07 37.93
C ARG A 715 -1.62 -2.94 38.62
N GLY A 716 -2.29 -1.83 38.91
CA GLY A 716 -1.67 -0.64 39.50
C GLY A 716 -2.05 0.61 38.71
N SER A 717 -1.60 1.77 39.20
CA SER A 717 -1.78 3.07 38.52
C SER A 717 -0.46 3.46 37.89
N TYR A 718 -0.46 3.70 36.58
CA TYR A 718 0.68 4.24 35.85
C TYR A 718 0.13 5.21 34.80
N ASP A 719 0.45 6.49 34.96
CA ASP A 719 -0.03 7.53 34.04
C ASP A 719 0.87 7.60 32.82
N ALA A 720 0.30 7.92 31.66
CA ALA A 720 1.09 8.31 30.50
C ALA A 720 2.01 9.47 30.92
N ALA A 721 3.32 9.36 30.65
CA ALA A 721 4.23 10.46 30.93
C ALA A 721 3.74 11.71 30.17
N MET A 722 3.86 12.89 30.77
CA MET A 722 3.32 14.17 30.26
C MET A 722 3.71 14.48 28.79
N TYR A 723 4.74 13.84 28.27
CA TYR A 723 5.30 14.01 26.92
C TYR A 723 5.20 12.77 26.03
N TYR A 724 4.61 11.66 26.50
CA TYR A 724 4.51 10.41 25.73
C TYR A 724 3.05 9.92 25.66
N PRO A 725 2.45 9.84 24.46
CA PRO A 725 1.03 9.47 24.30
C PRO A 725 0.76 7.97 24.49
N ARG A 726 1.81 7.15 24.65
CA ARG A 726 1.68 5.70 24.78
C ARG A 726 1.48 5.31 26.25
N VAL A 727 0.49 4.46 26.49
CA VAL A 727 0.27 3.81 27.80
C VAL A 727 0.94 2.43 27.80
N PHE A 728 1.99 2.28 28.60
CA PHE A 728 2.75 1.04 28.80
C PHE A 728 3.41 1.04 30.19
N CYS A 729 3.78 -0.14 30.69
CA CYS A 729 4.52 -0.29 31.95
C CYS A 729 5.58 -1.39 31.94
N ILE A 730 5.45 -2.37 31.02
CA ILE A 730 6.38 -3.48 30.86
C ILE A 730 6.67 -3.69 29.37
N GLY A 731 7.92 -3.98 29.04
CA GLY A 731 8.38 -4.27 27.68
C GLY A 731 9.12 -5.60 27.64
N LEU A 732 8.83 -6.42 26.63
CA LEU A 732 9.46 -7.71 26.41
C LEU A 732 10.77 -7.53 25.66
N VAL A 733 11.84 -8.09 26.22
CA VAL A 733 13.20 -8.02 25.67
C VAL A 733 13.56 -9.32 24.96
N SER A 734 13.34 -10.47 25.58
CA SER A 734 13.68 -11.76 24.98
C SER A 734 12.74 -12.88 25.43
N VAL A 735 12.65 -13.90 24.59
CA VAL A 735 11.89 -15.14 24.84
C VAL A 735 12.74 -16.33 24.47
N ALA A 736 12.80 -17.33 25.35
CA ALA A 736 13.41 -18.62 25.07
C ALA A 736 12.58 -19.73 25.71
N PHE A 737 12.65 -20.93 25.15
CA PHE A 737 12.08 -22.11 25.80
C PHE A 737 13.01 -23.30 25.61
N VAL A 738 12.81 -24.32 26.43
CA VAL A 738 13.45 -25.62 26.29
C VAL A 738 12.52 -26.69 26.84
N ASP A 739 12.61 -27.92 26.32
CA ASP A 739 11.91 -29.06 26.90
C ASP A 739 12.31 -29.24 28.38
N ALA A 740 11.34 -29.44 29.26
CA ALA A 740 11.61 -29.61 30.68
C ALA A 740 12.47 -30.85 30.99
N GLU A 741 12.43 -31.85 30.12
CA GLU A 741 13.22 -33.09 30.25
C GLU A 741 14.62 -32.99 29.62
N ASP A 742 14.88 -31.98 28.79
CA ASP A 742 16.21 -31.75 28.20
C ASP A 742 17.14 -31.05 29.20
N LEU A 743 17.81 -31.85 30.03
CA LEU A 743 18.72 -31.33 31.07
C LEU A 743 19.91 -30.55 30.50
N VAL A 744 20.42 -30.96 29.33
CA VAL A 744 21.59 -30.31 28.69
C VAL A 744 21.16 -28.97 28.10
N GLY A 745 20.11 -28.95 27.28
CA GLY A 745 19.58 -27.72 26.70
C GLY A 745 19.15 -26.71 27.76
N ARG A 746 18.66 -27.18 28.92
CA ARG A 746 18.35 -26.31 30.07
C ARG A 746 19.59 -25.65 30.67
N ALA A 747 20.69 -26.38 30.81
CA ALA A 747 21.93 -25.84 31.33
C ALA A 747 22.53 -24.82 30.34
N GLU A 748 22.56 -25.17 29.05
CA GLU A 748 23.05 -24.29 27.99
C GLU A 748 22.22 -23.01 27.86
N LEU A 749 20.88 -23.11 27.95
CA LEU A 749 20.01 -21.94 27.92
C LEU A 749 20.27 -21.01 29.10
N LEU A 750 20.42 -21.57 30.31
CA LEU A 750 20.74 -20.78 31.50
C LEU A 750 22.09 -20.07 31.35
N GLU A 751 23.11 -20.75 30.83
CA GLU A 751 24.42 -20.17 30.56
C GLU A 751 24.33 -19.00 29.56
N ARG A 752 23.62 -19.18 28.44
CA ARG A 752 23.40 -18.11 27.44
C ARG A 752 22.69 -16.90 28.03
N VAL A 753 21.58 -17.13 28.74
CA VAL A 753 20.83 -16.05 29.39
C VAL A 753 21.71 -15.28 30.39
N LEU A 754 22.54 -15.98 31.19
CA LEU A 754 23.42 -15.35 32.17
C LEU A 754 24.57 -14.56 31.53
N ILE A 755 25.20 -15.09 30.47
CA ILE A 755 26.29 -14.41 29.75
C ILE A 755 25.77 -13.12 29.10
N GLU A 756 24.59 -13.16 28.49
CA GLU A 756 23.99 -12.01 27.84
C GLU A 756 23.64 -10.88 28.84
N HIS A 757 23.10 -11.21 30.02
CA HIS A 757 22.89 -10.24 31.11
C HIS A 757 24.22 -9.60 31.59
N GLY A 758 25.34 -10.32 31.49
CA GLY A 758 26.67 -9.84 31.84
C GLY A 758 27.25 -8.81 30.87
N GLN A 759 26.88 -8.87 29.58
CA GLN A 759 27.36 -7.91 28.58
C GLN A 759 26.59 -6.58 28.61
N ASP A 760 25.27 -6.58 28.83
CA ASP A 760 24.46 -5.34 28.92
C ASP A 760 24.73 -4.50 30.17
N THR A 761 25.17 -5.14 31.26
CA THR A 761 25.61 -4.41 32.47
C THR A 761 27.00 -3.77 32.30
N SER A 762 27.75 -4.14 31.25
CA SER A 762 29.04 -3.54 30.91
C SER A 762 28.92 -2.38 29.91
N SER A 763 27.96 -2.44 28.98
CA SER A 763 27.69 -1.37 28.00
C SER A 763 27.04 -0.14 28.66
N SER A 764 26.20 -0.34 29.68
CA SER A 764 25.60 0.73 30.50
C SER A 764 26.59 1.47 31.41
N ARG A 765 27.80 0.95 31.65
CA ARG A 765 28.87 1.66 32.38
C ARG A 765 29.75 2.55 31.50
N LEU A 766 29.61 2.48 30.17
CA LEU A 766 30.46 3.22 29.24
C LEU A 766 29.85 4.55 28.74
N SER A 767 28.61 4.88 29.08
CA SER A 767 27.98 6.17 28.69
C SER A 767 28.05 7.28 29.75
N SER A 768 28.66 7.03 30.92
CA SER A 768 28.76 8.03 32.00
C SER A 768 30.12 8.72 32.11
N ARG A 769 30.89 8.84 31.03
CA ARG A 769 32.13 9.64 30.99
C ARG A 769 32.26 10.47 29.72
N SER A 770 31.76 11.70 29.76
CA SER A 770 32.56 12.94 29.62
C SER A 770 31.66 14.11 29.22
N THR A 771 31.14 14.83 30.22
CA THR A 771 30.90 16.27 30.12
C THR A 771 32.15 16.97 30.61
N THR A 772 32.91 17.53 29.67
CA THR A 772 33.72 18.77 29.79
C THR A 772 33.93 19.30 28.41
#